data_AF-A0A496RVP8-F1
#
_entry.id   AF-A0A496RVP8-F1
#
_cell.length_a   1.000
_cell.length_b   1.000
_cell.length_c   1.000
_cell.angle_alpha   90.00
_cell.angle_beta   90.00
_cell.angle_gamma   90.00
#
_symmetry.space_group_name_H-M   'P 1'
#
loop_
_entity.id
_entity.type
_entity.pdbx_description
1 polymer ?
#
loop_
_entity_poly.entity_id
_entity_poly.type
_entity_poly.pdbx_seq_one_letter_code
_entity_poly.pdbx_strand_id
1 'polypeptide(L)'
;TFDRWSFSDRPGTNLTGIEVLSFIDPKNKKAYSWSGLKLEDDTLKASVRPQDNARLTIKWTTEPTTPTGNPLYEITLETSEADPVTLLRETQSHKLPTKTQSWRFKPAEVEGIEGGALRVRVVIRAYPQEGEEPITGESDEFLLVSEEVEAPTSTVFPLTRSLPDFMLERAAKTKSMPQVTRCVVEKGTGIKLELDERQRRRITLNPVLEEAQRRLLAEPNRLGCLCLTLSPEIRWRPEDLRWSPFDTELANFFNKEWWTARRKLFAESRESKGTNLVEGRELSPNLEDILLYARGYARALETILEDYKAQDSSGPQILADLLALDTIHIGHIIKGNDHHQKKLVGLLLSPLHPLRLLWHLAHEKLIKYWISTAGDKKTKAYLPKPEIALQLDGGNYPAFLAAANTMFYYLESPFFFWPLYINAQEDDPHQVAALVRWSLGLGTLETLTEGQRIATEALSARLQAYLELHPYVRTLKVDAVNCGEGQMLVRALAELDGRDAFEDQEEDSASLVTLTRGYEVRLYGPPPIHQIGAFFDDCASQRLRGQGLPQKLDRLFRPGESFLHPHLFWAKRELKDIETEDNKAPEEAHVSFINEYFRPKPALVHQTGPESPVSTFGLQVDLADNFTVEESDQAWYRTVWLPPESHVTPHPEDRRLTQTLLRLQRVIAQATASLMGGNSDQWPATKVPVGAAQFQLFSKLHENSDWVLTVDRNLGVELFDSPMAPGPLKENADRFLIDYTPLQVGSAGQQLMVSTSWVEEVGELLKTTLREMLISPTDLACGEVLRLLKSISGRLVMRVARFPWVAKEAVSLAVVREVLRGSGELEKAFLVPIDEHIPFLFPKTSRTQSSEQRRPDLLLVRPRLERKAPLEIDFMEVKYRRHRYMAYDRALWADMLEATRAGSEALRRVYFPPNPSAKLDLPLHRRQLRGLFAFYVKRAVRHGLLEPETGDEILKWLMNLAQEDVTLTINYRGFIYSPELDFDTEEDLYDEMKITLIGRGALPRYTS
;
A
#
# COMPACT_ATOMS: atom_id res chain seq x y z
N THR A 1 -36.81 3.25 -62.69
CA THR A 1 -37.69 4.00 -61.78
C THR A 1 -38.52 3.01 -60.98
N PHE A 2 -38.91 3.35 -59.75
CA PHE A 2 -39.79 2.53 -58.90
C PHE A 2 -41.14 2.25 -59.58
N ASP A 3 -41.49 3.01 -60.62
CA ASP A 3 -42.70 2.95 -61.45
C ASP A 3 -42.91 1.63 -62.24
N ARG A 4 -41.98 0.67 -62.15
CA ARG A 4 -42.13 -0.67 -62.76
C ARG A 4 -42.44 -1.78 -61.76
N TRP A 5 -42.54 -1.46 -60.48
CA TRP A 5 -43.00 -2.41 -59.46
C TRP A 5 -44.52 -2.33 -59.36
N SER A 6 -45.21 -3.36 -59.84
CA SER A 6 -46.58 -3.63 -59.41
C SER A 6 -46.51 -4.20 -58.00
N PHE A 7 -46.72 -3.37 -56.97
CA PHE A 7 -47.08 -3.89 -55.66
C PHE A 7 -48.42 -4.57 -55.82
N SER A 8 -48.48 -5.87 -55.54
CA SER A 8 -49.77 -6.55 -55.47
C SER A 8 -50.52 -5.94 -54.30
N ASP A 9 -51.69 -5.36 -54.55
CA ASP A 9 -52.63 -5.01 -53.48
C ASP A 9 -52.77 -6.25 -52.60
N ARG A 10 -52.22 -6.20 -51.39
CA ARG A 10 -52.40 -7.31 -50.46
C ARG A 10 -53.90 -7.39 -50.19
N PRO A 11 -54.55 -8.54 -50.40
CA PRO A 11 -55.96 -8.67 -50.07
C PRO A 11 -56.14 -8.32 -48.59
N GLY A 12 -56.95 -7.31 -48.30
CA GLY A 12 -57.18 -6.82 -46.94
C GLY A 12 -57.55 -7.97 -46.01
N THR A 13 -56.93 -8.00 -44.84
CA THR A 13 -57.18 -9.08 -43.88
C THR A 13 -58.49 -8.82 -43.15
N ASN A 14 -59.31 -9.84 -42.92
CA ASN A 14 -60.55 -9.71 -42.13
C ASN A 14 -60.31 -9.81 -40.62
N LEU A 15 -59.08 -9.48 -40.18
CA LEU A 15 -58.69 -9.51 -38.78
C LEU A 15 -59.40 -8.36 -38.04
N THR A 16 -60.04 -8.66 -36.92
CA THR A 16 -60.75 -7.67 -36.09
C THR A 16 -60.21 -7.56 -34.67
N GLY A 17 -59.43 -8.55 -34.20
CA GLY A 17 -58.87 -8.54 -32.84
C GLY A 17 -57.64 -9.44 -32.69
N ILE A 18 -56.75 -9.05 -31.76
CA ILE A 18 -55.60 -9.84 -31.30
C ILE A 18 -55.67 -9.91 -29.77
N GLU A 19 -55.70 -11.11 -29.23
CA GLU A 19 -55.66 -11.33 -27.78
C GLU A 19 -54.38 -12.11 -27.44
N VAL A 20 -53.50 -11.48 -26.65
CA VAL A 20 -52.31 -12.15 -26.12
C VAL A 20 -52.70 -12.95 -24.89
N LEU A 21 -52.34 -14.23 -24.88
CA LEU A 21 -52.67 -15.11 -23.77
C LEU A 21 -51.90 -14.70 -22.51
N SER A 22 -52.63 -14.51 -21.41
CA SER A 22 -52.03 -14.19 -20.10
C SER A 22 -50.99 -15.24 -19.68
N PHE A 23 -49.93 -14.77 -19.04
CA PHE A 23 -48.86 -15.62 -18.55
C PHE A 23 -49.21 -16.32 -17.23
N ILE A 24 -50.27 -15.88 -16.55
CA ILE A 24 -50.68 -16.40 -15.24
C ILE A 24 -51.84 -17.37 -15.41
N ASP A 25 -51.75 -18.54 -14.77
CA ASP A 25 -52.87 -19.46 -14.63
C ASP A 25 -53.83 -18.95 -13.53
N PRO A 26 -55.04 -18.49 -13.89
CA PRO A 26 -55.98 -17.90 -12.94
C PRO A 26 -56.48 -18.91 -11.88
N LYS A 27 -56.35 -20.23 -12.12
CA LYS A 27 -56.79 -21.26 -11.16
C LYS A 27 -55.72 -21.57 -10.12
N ASN A 28 -54.45 -21.56 -10.53
CA ASN A 28 -53.33 -22.02 -9.69
C ASN A 28 -52.45 -20.87 -9.17
N LYS A 29 -52.69 -19.61 -9.59
CA LYS A 29 -51.88 -18.43 -9.26
C LYS A 29 -50.38 -18.68 -9.48
N LYS A 30 -50.04 -19.26 -10.62
CA LYS A 30 -48.65 -19.54 -11.04
C LYS A 30 -48.48 -19.16 -12.50
N ALA A 31 -47.25 -18.82 -12.90
CA ALA A 31 -46.92 -18.63 -14.30
C ALA A 31 -47.08 -19.96 -15.08
N TYR A 32 -47.64 -19.90 -16.28
CA TYR A 32 -47.74 -21.06 -17.15
C TYR A 32 -46.35 -21.57 -17.55
N SER A 33 -46.12 -22.88 -17.49
CA SER A 33 -44.84 -23.49 -17.86
C SER A 33 -44.41 -23.22 -19.31
N TRP A 34 -45.35 -22.90 -20.21
CA TRP A 34 -45.03 -22.58 -21.59
C TRP A 34 -44.41 -21.20 -21.79
N SER A 35 -44.63 -20.24 -20.88
CA SER A 35 -44.12 -18.87 -21.04
C SER A 35 -42.62 -18.78 -20.78
N GLY A 36 -42.10 -19.64 -19.90
CA GLY A 36 -40.72 -19.58 -19.40
C GLY A 36 -40.53 -18.55 -18.27
N LEU A 37 -41.61 -17.91 -17.80
CA LEU A 37 -41.61 -16.95 -16.70
C LEU A 37 -41.83 -17.65 -15.34
N LYS A 38 -41.34 -17.04 -14.27
CA LYS A 38 -41.64 -17.41 -12.88
C LYS A 38 -42.44 -16.31 -12.21
N LEU A 39 -43.39 -16.67 -11.37
CA LEU A 39 -44.14 -15.72 -10.55
C LEU A 39 -43.52 -15.69 -9.14
N GLU A 40 -42.96 -14.56 -8.75
CA GLU A 40 -42.37 -14.32 -7.43
C GLU A 40 -42.91 -13.00 -6.88
N ASP A 41 -43.46 -13.01 -5.67
CA ASP A 41 -44.06 -11.83 -5.02
C ASP A 41 -45.06 -11.08 -5.94
N ASP A 42 -45.98 -11.83 -6.54
CA ASP A 42 -46.99 -11.37 -7.52
C ASP A 42 -46.40 -10.67 -8.77
N THR A 43 -45.09 -10.79 -9.02
CA THR A 43 -44.40 -10.23 -10.19
C THR A 43 -43.88 -11.35 -11.09
N LEU A 44 -44.21 -11.28 -12.39
CA LEU A 44 -43.64 -12.19 -13.39
C LEU A 44 -42.18 -11.80 -13.66
N LYS A 45 -41.26 -12.75 -13.57
CA LYS A 45 -39.82 -12.53 -13.78
C LYS A 45 -39.22 -13.59 -14.71
N ALA A 46 -38.23 -13.16 -15.48
CA ALA A 46 -37.29 -14.03 -16.17
C ALA A 46 -35.85 -13.57 -15.89
N SER A 47 -35.05 -14.51 -15.43
CA SER A 47 -33.62 -14.33 -15.23
C SER A 47 -32.89 -14.36 -16.57
N VAL A 48 -32.02 -13.38 -16.78
CA VAL A 48 -31.19 -13.24 -17.98
C VAL A 48 -29.75 -13.52 -17.60
N ARG A 49 -29.20 -14.64 -18.06
CA ARG A 49 -27.77 -14.96 -17.97
C ARG A 49 -27.17 -14.95 -19.37
N PRO A 50 -25.94 -14.44 -19.57
CA PRO A 50 -25.29 -14.41 -20.89
C PRO A 50 -25.13 -15.79 -21.55
N GLN A 51 -25.17 -16.86 -20.75
CA GLN A 51 -25.00 -18.25 -21.18
C GLN A 51 -26.34 -19.00 -21.34
N ASP A 52 -27.46 -18.40 -20.94
CA ASP A 52 -28.77 -19.06 -20.99
C ASP A 52 -29.32 -19.10 -22.42
N ASN A 53 -29.65 -20.31 -22.86
CA ASN A 53 -30.34 -20.56 -24.13
C ASN A 53 -31.86 -20.74 -23.96
N ALA A 54 -32.38 -20.50 -22.74
CA ALA A 54 -33.81 -20.57 -22.46
C ALA A 54 -34.56 -19.50 -23.28
N ARG A 55 -35.66 -19.90 -23.92
CA ARG A 55 -36.50 -19.02 -24.74
C ARG A 55 -37.79 -18.70 -24.00
N LEU A 56 -38.15 -17.42 -23.94
CA LEU A 56 -39.49 -17.03 -23.53
C LEU A 56 -40.43 -17.22 -24.72
N THR A 57 -41.64 -17.71 -24.44
CA THR A 57 -42.66 -17.91 -25.47
C THR A 57 -43.84 -17.02 -25.19
N ILE A 58 -44.27 -16.25 -26.19
CA ILE A 58 -45.52 -15.50 -26.20
C ILE A 58 -46.49 -16.22 -27.11
N LYS A 59 -47.76 -16.29 -26.72
CA LYS A 59 -48.82 -16.88 -27.54
C LYS A 59 -49.98 -15.91 -27.65
N TRP A 60 -50.60 -15.84 -28.82
CA TRP A 60 -51.78 -15.03 -29.05
C TRP A 60 -52.78 -15.75 -29.94
N THR A 61 -54.03 -15.32 -29.82
CA THR A 61 -55.15 -15.74 -30.66
C THR A 61 -55.66 -14.54 -31.44
N THR A 62 -56.36 -14.81 -32.53
CA THR A 62 -56.94 -13.78 -33.39
C THR A 62 -58.43 -13.96 -33.54
N GLU A 63 -59.13 -12.85 -33.81
CA GLU A 63 -60.52 -12.85 -34.20
C GLU A 63 -60.66 -12.40 -35.67
N PRO A 64 -61.26 -13.23 -36.55
CA PRO A 64 -61.63 -14.63 -36.35
C PRO A 64 -60.40 -15.55 -36.21
N THR A 65 -60.57 -16.75 -35.64
CA THR A 65 -59.47 -17.71 -35.34
C THR A 65 -58.68 -18.20 -36.55
N THR A 66 -59.22 -18.01 -37.75
CA THR A 66 -58.57 -18.31 -39.03
C THR A 66 -58.79 -17.11 -39.96
N PRO A 67 -58.00 -16.04 -39.82
CA PRO A 67 -58.15 -14.84 -40.64
C PRO A 67 -57.76 -15.12 -42.09
N THR A 68 -58.55 -14.61 -43.04
CA THR A 68 -58.26 -14.64 -44.47
C THR A 68 -57.33 -13.49 -44.85
N GLY A 69 -56.51 -13.66 -45.90
CA GLY A 69 -55.57 -12.61 -46.35
C GLY A 69 -54.14 -12.72 -45.79
N ASN A 70 -53.85 -13.75 -44.99
CA ASN A 70 -52.52 -14.04 -44.42
C ASN A 70 -51.89 -12.85 -43.67
N PRO A 71 -52.45 -12.46 -42.50
CA PRO A 71 -52.00 -11.28 -41.77
C PRO A 71 -50.54 -11.37 -41.37
N LEU A 72 -49.88 -10.22 -41.40
CA LEU A 72 -48.50 -10.03 -41.00
C LEU A 72 -48.48 -9.32 -39.65
N TYR A 73 -47.88 -9.95 -38.66
CA TYR A 73 -47.74 -9.43 -37.30
C TYR A 73 -46.39 -8.76 -37.14
N GLU A 74 -46.42 -7.52 -36.69
CA GLU A 74 -45.29 -6.83 -36.10
C GLU A 74 -45.30 -7.06 -34.60
N ILE A 75 -44.25 -7.67 -34.07
CA ILE A 75 -44.13 -8.05 -32.67
C ILE A 75 -42.97 -7.25 -32.08
N THR A 76 -43.27 -6.45 -31.07
CA THR A 76 -42.28 -5.63 -30.37
C THR A 76 -42.24 -5.98 -28.90
N LEU A 77 -41.03 -6.00 -28.34
CA LEU A 77 -40.79 -5.99 -26.90
C LEU A 77 -40.54 -4.53 -26.50
N GLU A 78 -41.37 -3.98 -25.62
CA GLU A 78 -41.35 -2.56 -25.26
C GLU A 78 -41.19 -2.40 -23.74
N THR A 79 -40.52 -1.33 -23.30
CA THR A 79 -40.48 -0.96 -21.87
C THR A 79 -41.87 -0.50 -21.41
N SER A 80 -42.20 -0.78 -20.15
CA SER A 80 -43.48 -0.40 -19.52
C SER A 80 -43.52 1.04 -18.99
N GLU A 81 -42.64 1.91 -19.47
CA GLU A 81 -42.54 3.31 -19.01
C GLU A 81 -43.51 4.24 -19.77
N ALA A 82 -43.64 5.49 -19.32
CA ALA A 82 -44.57 6.47 -19.92
C ALA A 82 -44.31 6.73 -21.41
N ASP A 83 -43.04 6.66 -21.83
CA ASP A 83 -42.59 6.69 -23.22
C ASP A 83 -41.92 5.33 -23.57
N PRO A 84 -42.64 4.36 -24.14
CA PRO A 84 -42.14 3.00 -24.34
C PRO A 84 -41.02 2.95 -25.39
N VAL A 85 -39.89 2.34 -25.02
CA VAL A 85 -38.75 2.08 -25.92
C VAL A 85 -38.85 0.67 -26.47
N THR A 86 -38.75 0.51 -27.79
CA THR A 86 -38.71 -0.81 -28.45
C THR A 86 -37.32 -1.44 -28.30
N LEU A 87 -37.26 -2.57 -27.60
CA LEU A 87 -36.02 -3.32 -27.31
C LEU A 87 -35.76 -4.42 -28.35
N LEU A 88 -36.81 -5.07 -28.83
CA LEU A 88 -36.75 -6.08 -29.90
C LEU A 88 -37.93 -5.88 -30.85
N ARG A 89 -37.71 -6.18 -32.14
CA ARG A 89 -38.74 -6.11 -33.18
C ARG A 89 -38.59 -7.27 -34.16
N GLU A 90 -39.67 -8.01 -34.40
CA GLU A 90 -39.73 -9.09 -35.37
C GLU A 90 -41.06 -9.07 -36.13
N THR A 91 -41.03 -9.54 -37.38
CA THR A 91 -42.22 -9.61 -38.23
C THR A 91 -42.52 -11.06 -38.58
N GLN A 92 -43.75 -11.52 -38.30
CA GLN A 92 -44.16 -12.91 -38.50
C GLN A 92 -45.49 -13.01 -39.26
N SER A 93 -45.56 -13.87 -40.28
CA SER A 93 -46.82 -14.19 -40.97
C SER A 93 -47.66 -15.20 -40.18
N HIS A 94 -48.98 -15.11 -40.33
CA HIS A 94 -49.92 -16.04 -39.70
C HIS A 94 -49.70 -17.48 -40.18
N LYS A 95 -49.54 -18.42 -39.24
CA LYS A 95 -49.36 -19.84 -39.54
C LYS A 95 -50.71 -20.56 -39.56
N LEU A 96 -51.09 -21.16 -40.69
CA LEU A 96 -52.25 -22.05 -40.79
C LEU A 96 -51.81 -23.51 -40.63
N PRO A 97 -52.62 -24.40 -40.01
CA PRO A 97 -53.99 -24.21 -39.51
C PRO A 97 -54.08 -23.93 -38.00
N THR A 98 -53.06 -23.33 -37.38
CA THR A 98 -52.97 -23.20 -35.92
C THR A 98 -53.89 -22.09 -35.38
N LYS A 99 -54.80 -22.45 -34.48
CA LYS A 99 -55.69 -21.50 -33.77
C LYS A 99 -54.94 -20.50 -32.87
N THR A 100 -53.72 -20.85 -32.47
CA THR A 100 -52.86 -20.04 -31.59
C THR A 100 -51.53 -19.82 -32.28
N GLN A 101 -51.12 -18.56 -32.37
CA GLN A 101 -49.82 -18.17 -32.87
C GLN A 101 -48.83 -18.06 -31.72
N SER A 102 -47.53 -18.17 -32.01
CA SER A 102 -46.49 -18.06 -30.99
C SER A 102 -45.23 -17.42 -31.52
N TRP A 103 -44.60 -16.64 -30.66
CA TRP A 103 -43.30 -16.00 -30.87
C TRP A 103 -42.36 -16.40 -29.75
N ARG A 104 -41.07 -16.56 -30.06
CA ARG A 104 -40.05 -16.95 -29.09
C ARG A 104 -38.81 -16.12 -29.29
N PHE A 105 -38.32 -15.53 -28.21
CA PHE A 105 -37.07 -14.78 -28.21
C PHE A 105 -36.19 -15.23 -27.04
N LYS A 106 -34.90 -14.93 -27.12
CA LYS A 106 -33.98 -15.15 -26.00
C LYS A 106 -33.86 -13.85 -25.21
N PRO A 107 -34.06 -13.88 -23.89
CA PRO A 107 -33.85 -12.69 -23.05
C PRO A 107 -32.43 -12.11 -23.15
N ALA A 108 -31.42 -12.94 -23.42
CA ALA A 108 -30.04 -12.51 -23.61
C ALA A 108 -29.80 -11.69 -24.90
N GLU A 109 -30.74 -11.66 -25.84
CA GLU A 109 -30.67 -10.84 -27.07
C GLU A 109 -31.21 -9.42 -26.84
N VAL A 110 -31.73 -9.11 -25.65
CA VAL A 110 -32.28 -7.79 -25.30
C VAL A 110 -31.16 -6.89 -24.77
N GLU A 111 -30.83 -5.84 -25.52
CA GLU A 111 -29.85 -4.83 -25.10
C GLU A 111 -30.40 -3.91 -23.98
N GLY A 112 -29.54 -3.49 -23.05
CA GLY A 112 -29.88 -2.51 -22.00
C GLY A 112 -30.21 -3.07 -20.61
N ILE A 113 -30.15 -4.40 -20.40
CA ILE A 113 -30.42 -5.05 -19.09
C ILE A 113 -29.14 -5.20 -18.22
N GLU A 114 -27.99 -4.68 -18.64
CA GLU A 114 -26.71 -4.87 -17.94
C GLU A 114 -26.73 -4.32 -16.50
N GLY A 115 -26.60 -5.21 -15.50
CA GLY A 115 -26.47 -4.84 -14.09
C GLY A 115 -27.77 -4.42 -13.38
N GLY A 116 -28.95 -4.72 -13.94
CA GLY A 116 -30.24 -4.35 -13.35
C GLY A 116 -31.42 -5.20 -13.80
N ALA A 117 -32.64 -4.66 -13.64
CA ALA A 117 -33.87 -5.29 -14.10
C ALA A 117 -34.72 -4.30 -14.91
N LEU A 118 -35.31 -4.79 -16.01
CA LEU A 118 -36.16 -4.02 -16.92
C LEU A 118 -37.59 -4.55 -16.88
N ARG A 119 -38.58 -3.68 -16.69
CA ARG A 119 -40.00 -4.04 -16.80
C ARG A 119 -40.47 -3.83 -18.23
N VAL A 120 -40.98 -4.90 -18.83
CA VAL A 120 -41.30 -4.96 -20.26
C VAL A 120 -42.65 -5.61 -20.50
N ARG A 121 -43.24 -5.31 -21.66
CA ARG A 121 -44.42 -5.98 -22.22
C ARG A 121 -44.21 -6.28 -23.70
N VAL A 122 -44.94 -7.25 -24.22
CA VAL A 122 -44.93 -7.58 -25.65
C VAL A 122 -46.18 -7.00 -26.30
N VAL A 123 -45.98 -6.24 -27.38
CA VAL A 123 -47.05 -5.64 -28.17
C VAL A 123 -47.06 -6.28 -29.55
N ILE A 124 -48.21 -6.78 -29.97
CA ILE A 124 -48.42 -7.39 -31.29
C ILE A 124 -49.33 -6.48 -32.09
N ARG A 125 -48.86 -6.01 -33.23
CA ARG A 125 -49.58 -5.13 -34.16
C ARG A 125 -49.84 -5.86 -35.47
N ALA A 126 -51.04 -5.75 -36.02
CA ALA A 126 -51.33 -6.15 -37.38
C ALA A 126 -52.08 -5.04 -38.11
N TYR A 127 -51.66 -4.77 -39.34
CA TYR A 127 -52.24 -3.72 -40.18
C TYR A 127 -53.21 -4.38 -41.17
N PRO A 128 -54.54 -4.15 -41.04
CA PRO A 128 -55.53 -4.77 -41.92
C PRO A 128 -55.38 -4.33 -43.37
N GLN A 129 -55.03 -3.05 -43.57
CA GLN A 129 -54.68 -2.40 -44.84
C GLN A 129 -53.59 -1.33 -44.62
N GLU A 130 -52.91 -0.92 -45.68
CA GLU A 130 -51.82 0.06 -45.63
C GLU A 130 -52.39 1.46 -45.30
N GLY A 131 -52.04 2.01 -44.14
CA GLY A 131 -52.48 3.35 -43.67
C GLY A 131 -53.63 3.37 -42.66
N GLU A 132 -54.18 2.21 -42.27
CA GLU A 132 -55.16 2.10 -41.17
C GLU A 132 -54.47 1.93 -39.80
N GLU A 133 -55.18 2.29 -38.72
CA GLU A 133 -54.69 2.05 -37.36
C GLU A 133 -54.47 0.54 -37.12
N PRO A 134 -53.34 0.16 -36.51
CA PRO A 134 -53.05 -1.25 -36.26
C PRO A 134 -54.03 -1.82 -35.23
N ILE A 135 -54.44 -3.07 -35.48
CA ILE A 135 -55.06 -3.89 -34.44
C ILE A 135 -53.93 -4.34 -33.51
N THR A 136 -54.05 -4.00 -32.23
CA THR A 136 -53.03 -4.28 -31.22
C THR A 136 -53.51 -5.30 -30.19
N GLY A 137 -52.59 -6.12 -29.70
CA GLY A 137 -52.76 -6.95 -28.52
C GLY A 137 -51.52 -6.84 -27.64
N GLU A 138 -51.72 -6.68 -26.34
CA GLU A 138 -50.65 -6.50 -25.35
C GLU A 138 -50.59 -7.69 -24.38
N SER A 139 -49.38 -8.08 -23.98
CA SER A 139 -49.18 -9.09 -22.94
C SER A 139 -49.27 -8.49 -21.53
N ASP A 140 -49.37 -9.36 -20.52
CA ASP A 140 -49.06 -8.97 -19.14
C ASP A 140 -47.60 -8.46 -19.05
N GLU A 141 -47.34 -7.55 -18.11
CA GLU A 141 -46.00 -7.04 -17.84
C GLU A 141 -45.15 -8.08 -17.10
N PHE A 142 -43.86 -8.13 -17.42
CA PHE A 142 -42.90 -8.96 -16.72
C PHE A 142 -41.52 -8.29 -16.60
N LEU A 143 -40.75 -8.73 -15.62
CA LEU A 143 -39.41 -8.24 -15.34
C LEU A 143 -38.36 -9.13 -16.01
N LEU A 144 -37.47 -8.55 -16.80
CA LEU A 144 -36.21 -9.16 -17.20
C LEU A 144 -35.16 -8.77 -16.17
N VAL A 145 -34.70 -9.73 -15.36
CA VAL A 145 -33.69 -9.52 -14.31
C VAL A 145 -32.35 -10.02 -14.84
N SER A 146 -31.34 -9.16 -14.94
CA SER A 146 -29.98 -9.64 -15.12
C SER A 146 -29.56 -10.35 -13.85
N GLU A 147 -29.47 -11.68 -13.92
CA GLU A 147 -28.75 -12.41 -12.90
C GLU A 147 -27.29 -12.26 -13.26
N GLU A 148 -26.57 -11.43 -12.50
CA GLU A 148 -25.12 -11.58 -12.42
C GLU A 148 -24.88 -13.07 -12.18
N VAL A 149 -24.25 -13.70 -13.16
CA VAL A 149 -23.69 -15.02 -12.93
C VAL A 149 -22.79 -14.81 -11.73
N GLU A 150 -23.18 -15.33 -10.56
CA GLU A 150 -22.21 -15.70 -9.54
C GLU A 150 -21.17 -16.49 -10.33
N ALA A 151 -20.02 -15.86 -10.59
CA ALA A 151 -18.96 -16.41 -11.40
C ALA A 151 -18.78 -17.83 -10.89
N PRO A 152 -19.02 -18.87 -11.72
CA PRO A 152 -19.32 -20.22 -11.26
C PRO A 152 -18.23 -20.63 -10.30
N THR A 153 -18.48 -20.57 -8.97
CA THR A 153 -17.46 -20.38 -7.92
C THR A 153 -16.09 -20.66 -8.48
N SER A 154 -15.50 -19.66 -9.18
CA SER A 154 -14.24 -19.93 -9.84
C SER A 154 -13.39 -20.31 -8.65
N THR A 155 -12.82 -21.51 -8.61
CA THR A 155 -11.99 -21.90 -7.47
C THR A 155 -10.95 -20.80 -7.35
N VAL A 156 -11.16 -19.84 -6.43
CA VAL A 156 -10.35 -18.62 -6.37
C VAL A 156 -9.07 -19.13 -5.76
N PHE A 157 -8.14 -19.48 -6.64
CA PHE A 157 -6.84 -19.96 -6.20
C PHE A 157 -6.21 -18.85 -5.37
N PRO A 158 -5.63 -19.17 -4.21
CA PRO A 158 -4.98 -18.15 -3.41
C PRO A 158 -3.93 -17.40 -4.24
N LEU A 159 -3.85 -16.09 -4.01
CA LEU A 159 -2.94 -15.24 -4.76
C LEU A 159 -1.49 -15.45 -4.31
N THR A 160 -0.56 -15.30 -5.25
CA THR A 160 0.88 -15.19 -5.01
C THR A 160 1.45 -14.07 -5.86
N ARG A 161 2.48 -13.39 -5.37
CA ARG A 161 3.13 -12.30 -6.12
C ARG A 161 4.00 -12.82 -7.25
N SER A 162 4.63 -13.99 -7.05
CA SER A 162 5.59 -14.57 -7.99
C SER A 162 5.71 -16.09 -7.85
N LEU A 163 6.31 -16.73 -8.86
CA LEU A 163 6.65 -18.15 -8.81
C LEU A 163 7.65 -18.48 -7.69
N PRO A 164 8.76 -17.74 -7.48
CA PRO A 164 9.67 -17.98 -6.36
C PRO A 164 8.97 -17.94 -4.99
N ASP A 165 8.08 -16.98 -4.75
CA ASP A 165 7.33 -16.89 -3.48
C ASP A 165 6.48 -18.14 -3.25
N PHE A 166 5.83 -18.64 -4.31
CA PHE A 166 5.04 -19.87 -4.23
C PHE A 166 5.93 -21.11 -4.01
N MET A 167 7.12 -21.16 -4.62
CA MET A 167 8.09 -22.23 -4.35
C MET A 167 8.52 -22.23 -2.88
N LEU A 168 8.79 -21.07 -2.30
CA LEU A 168 9.16 -20.96 -0.89
C LEU A 168 8.01 -21.42 0.03
N GLU A 169 6.78 -20.96 -0.22
CA GLU A 169 5.59 -21.36 0.54
C GLU A 169 5.38 -22.88 0.51
N ARG A 170 5.61 -23.50 -0.66
CA ARG A 170 5.50 -24.94 -0.84
C ARG A 170 6.62 -25.70 -0.14
N ALA A 171 7.86 -25.26 -0.31
CA ALA A 171 9.03 -25.84 0.31
C ALA A 171 8.98 -25.79 1.84
N ALA A 172 8.38 -24.74 2.44
CA ALA A 172 8.17 -24.64 3.88
C ALA A 172 7.29 -25.77 4.43
N LYS A 173 6.38 -26.31 3.61
CA LYS A 173 5.49 -27.43 3.97
C LYS A 173 6.11 -28.80 3.65
N THR A 174 6.81 -28.93 2.52
CA THR A 174 7.33 -30.23 2.03
C THR A 174 8.77 -30.52 2.43
N LYS A 175 9.56 -29.50 2.78
CA LYS A 175 11.02 -29.57 2.98
C LYS A 175 11.79 -30.09 1.76
N SER A 176 11.24 -29.93 0.56
CA SER A 176 11.83 -30.36 -0.70
C SER A 176 11.70 -29.26 -1.76
N MET A 177 12.57 -29.28 -2.77
CA MET A 177 12.46 -28.39 -3.93
C MET A 177 11.18 -28.70 -4.72
N PRO A 178 10.22 -27.78 -4.82
CA PRO A 178 9.01 -27.99 -5.61
C PRO A 178 9.32 -27.97 -7.11
N GLN A 179 8.51 -28.68 -7.88
CA GLN A 179 8.59 -28.66 -9.35
C GLN A 179 7.38 -27.97 -9.96
N VAL A 180 7.63 -27.14 -10.97
CA VAL A 180 6.57 -26.50 -11.76
C VAL A 180 5.96 -27.55 -12.67
N THR A 181 4.73 -27.95 -12.36
CA THR A 181 4.03 -29.02 -13.09
C THR A 181 3.12 -28.47 -14.18
N ARG A 182 2.51 -27.31 -13.94
CA ARG A 182 1.68 -26.62 -14.93
C ARG A 182 1.69 -25.12 -14.70
N CYS A 183 1.72 -24.37 -15.79
CA CYS A 183 1.65 -22.91 -15.81
C CYS A 183 0.75 -22.50 -16.98
N VAL A 184 -0.33 -21.75 -16.73
CA VAL A 184 -1.31 -21.37 -17.77
C VAL A 184 -1.76 -19.93 -17.57
N VAL A 185 -1.74 -19.13 -18.64
CA VAL A 185 -2.38 -17.82 -18.65
C VAL A 185 -3.88 -17.99 -18.89
N GLU A 186 -4.71 -17.51 -17.95
CA GLU A 186 -6.16 -17.49 -18.06
C GLU A 186 -6.60 -16.04 -18.34
N LYS A 187 -7.11 -15.78 -19.56
CA LYS A 187 -7.54 -14.43 -19.99
C LYS A 187 -8.44 -13.78 -18.94
N GLY A 188 -8.10 -12.56 -18.53
CA GLY A 188 -8.89 -11.77 -17.58
C GLY A 188 -8.72 -12.16 -16.10
N THR A 189 -7.98 -13.22 -15.78
CA THR A 189 -7.81 -13.68 -14.39
C THR A 189 -6.34 -13.83 -13.96
N GLY A 190 -5.38 -13.71 -14.89
CA GLY A 190 -3.95 -13.75 -14.61
C GLY A 190 -3.31 -15.10 -14.93
N ILE A 191 -2.22 -15.43 -14.23
CA ILE A 191 -1.42 -16.65 -14.47
C ILE A 191 -1.67 -17.67 -13.38
N LYS A 192 -2.14 -18.86 -13.77
CA LYS A 192 -2.33 -20.00 -12.89
C LYS A 192 -1.07 -20.84 -12.81
N LEU A 193 -0.57 -21.00 -11.59
CA LEU A 193 0.60 -21.81 -11.26
C LEU A 193 0.18 -23.10 -10.56
N GLU A 194 0.80 -24.22 -10.93
CA GLU A 194 0.62 -25.52 -10.27
C GLU A 194 1.97 -26.14 -9.94
N LEU A 195 2.20 -26.38 -8.65
CA LEU A 195 3.39 -27.05 -8.13
C LEU A 195 3.03 -28.46 -7.64
N ASP A 196 3.89 -29.42 -7.97
CA ASP A 196 3.80 -30.84 -7.57
C ASP A 196 2.43 -31.49 -7.82
N GLU A 197 1.69 -31.09 -8.87
CA GLU A 197 0.34 -31.58 -9.25
C GLU A 197 -0.74 -31.48 -8.16
N ARG A 198 -0.51 -30.69 -7.10
CA ARG A 198 -1.38 -30.68 -5.91
C ARG A 198 -1.84 -29.30 -5.49
N GLN A 199 -0.95 -28.31 -5.55
CA GLN A 199 -1.22 -26.96 -5.03
C GLN A 199 -1.26 -25.99 -6.19
N ARG A 200 -2.26 -25.12 -6.16
CA ARG A 200 -2.49 -24.11 -7.19
C ARG A 200 -2.50 -22.72 -6.57
N ARG A 201 -1.83 -21.79 -7.23
CA ARG A 201 -1.82 -20.35 -6.91
C ARG A 201 -2.06 -19.56 -8.17
N ARG A 202 -2.37 -18.27 -8.00
CA ARG A 202 -2.59 -17.34 -9.10
C ARG A 202 -1.72 -16.10 -8.92
N ILE A 203 -0.99 -15.72 -9.97
CA ILE A 203 -0.41 -14.38 -10.10
C ILE A 203 -1.43 -13.51 -10.81
N THR A 204 -1.87 -12.44 -10.16
CA THR A 204 -2.79 -11.48 -10.79
C THR A 204 -2.04 -10.67 -11.84
N LEU A 205 -2.62 -10.54 -13.04
CA LEU A 205 -2.11 -9.68 -14.09
C LEU A 205 -3.30 -9.10 -14.87
N ASN A 206 -3.24 -7.79 -15.15
CA ASN A 206 -4.27 -7.12 -15.95
C ASN A 206 -4.12 -7.45 -17.45
N PRO A 207 -5.22 -7.63 -18.22
CA PRO A 207 -5.18 -7.93 -19.66
C PRO A 207 -4.42 -6.91 -20.53
N VAL A 208 -4.43 -5.63 -20.17
CA VAL A 208 -3.65 -4.57 -20.85
C VAL A 208 -2.15 -4.81 -20.65
N LEU A 209 -1.72 -5.13 -19.44
CA LEU A 209 -0.30 -5.42 -19.16
C LEU A 209 0.16 -6.72 -19.81
N GLU A 210 -0.70 -7.74 -19.81
CA GLU A 210 -0.48 -8.98 -20.57
C GLU A 210 -0.27 -8.69 -22.06
N GLU A 211 -1.16 -7.90 -22.68
CA GLU A 211 -1.03 -7.53 -24.10
C GLU A 211 0.21 -6.66 -24.35
N ALA A 212 0.51 -5.73 -23.45
CA ALA A 212 1.70 -4.88 -23.55
C ALA A 212 2.98 -5.72 -23.60
N GLN A 213 3.14 -6.69 -22.70
CA GLN A 213 4.28 -7.59 -22.71
C GLN A 213 4.34 -8.44 -23.98
N ARG A 214 3.19 -8.96 -24.46
CA ARG A 214 3.13 -9.75 -25.70
C ARG A 214 3.59 -8.95 -26.91
N ARG A 215 3.19 -7.67 -27.01
CA ARG A 215 3.64 -6.78 -28.10
C ARG A 215 5.15 -6.52 -28.05
N LEU A 216 5.70 -6.29 -26.86
CA LEU A 216 7.15 -6.15 -26.67
C LEU A 216 7.91 -7.43 -27.07
N LEU A 217 7.38 -8.61 -26.70
CA LEU A 217 7.97 -9.90 -27.02
C LEU A 217 7.90 -10.25 -28.52
N ALA A 218 6.86 -9.80 -29.23
CA ALA A 218 6.62 -10.16 -30.63
C ALA A 218 7.72 -9.64 -31.57
N GLU A 219 8.21 -8.43 -31.33
CA GLU A 219 9.16 -7.73 -32.20
C GLU A 219 10.46 -7.37 -31.44
N PRO A 220 11.33 -8.35 -31.13
CA PRO A 220 12.53 -8.12 -30.30
C PRO A 220 13.51 -7.10 -30.88
N ASN A 221 13.47 -6.87 -32.19
CA ASN A 221 14.35 -5.92 -32.89
C ASN A 221 13.80 -4.48 -32.90
N ARG A 222 12.55 -4.28 -32.47
CA ARG A 222 11.92 -2.96 -32.52
C ARG A 222 12.12 -2.26 -31.19
N LEU A 223 12.92 -1.20 -31.19
CA LEU A 223 13.14 -0.34 -30.03
C LEU A 223 12.05 0.72 -29.99
N GLY A 224 11.51 0.95 -28.81
CA GLY A 224 10.41 1.89 -28.58
C GLY A 224 9.78 1.70 -27.22
N CYS A 225 8.73 2.47 -26.98
CA CYS A 225 7.87 2.34 -25.81
C CYS A 225 6.41 2.17 -26.26
N LEU A 226 5.59 1.68 -25.34
CA LEU A 226 4.15 1.72 -25.48
C LEU A 226 3.62 3.02 -24.86
N CYS A 227 2.47 3.49 -25.30
CA CYS A 227 1.83 4.69 -24.78
C CYS A 227 0.37 4.41 -24.45
N LEU A 228 -0.06 4.91 -23.29
CA LEU A 228 -1.44 4.96 -22.83
C LEU A 228 -1.82 6.41 -22.52
N THR A 229 -3.11 6.70 -22.65
CA THR A 229 -3.67 8.00 -22.27
C THR A 229 -4.55 7.82 -21.04
N LEU A 230 -4.22 8.51 -19.97
CA LEU A 230 -4.96 8.49 -18.72
C LEU A 230 -6.23 9.34 -18.87
N SER A 231 -7.35 8.77 -18.45
CA SER A 231 -8.65 9.44 -18.40
C SER A 231 -9.36 9.06 -17.09
N PRO A 232 -10.01 10.01 -16.39
CA PRO A 232 -10.81 9.69 -15.22
C PRO A 232 -12.12 8.95 -15.55
N GLU A 233 -12.53 8.94 -16.82
CA GLU A 233 -13.83 8.41 -17.25
C GLU A 233 -13.73 7.03 -17.95
N ILE A 234 -12.54 6.68 -18.45
CA ILE A 234 -12.36 5.51 -19.33
C ILE A 234 -11.24 4.62 -18.82
N ARG A 235 -11.57 3.36 -18.53
CA ARG A 235 -10.57 2.32 -18.22
C ARG A 235 -9.83 1.88 -19.47
N TRP A 236 -8.57 1.50 -19.30
CA TRP A 236 -7.76 1.03 -20.42
C TRP A 236 -8.20 -0.34 -20.91
N ARG A 237 -8.20 -0.48 -22.23
CA ARG A 237 -8.38 -1.74 -22.94
C ARG A 237 -7.11 -2.08 -23.72
N PRO A 238 -6.87 -3.35 -24.07
CA PRO A 238 -5.70 -3.75 -24.85
C PRO A 238 -5.54 -2.98 -26.17
N GLU A 239 -6.64 -2.50 -26.76
CA GLU A 239 -6.63 -1.72 -28.01
C GLU A 239 -6.08 -0.30 -27.85
N ASP A 240 -6.09 0.24 -26.62
CA ASP A 240 -5.62 1.60 -26.33
C ASP A 240 -4.09 1.72 -26.35
N LEU A 241 -3.38 0.60 -26.24
CA LEU A 241 -1.92 0.55 -26.33
C LEU A 241 -1.46 1.01 -27.72
N ARG A 242 -0.71 2.12 -27.75
CA ARG A 242 -0.06 2.63 -28.97
C ARG A 242 1.44 2.41 -28.90
N TRP A 243 2.06 2.11 -30.04
CA TRP A 243 3.52 2.01 -30.13
C TRP A 243 4.11 3.37 -30.49
N SER A 244 5.17 3.77 -29.78
CA SER A 244 6.01 4.92 -30.14
C SER A 244 7.43 4.44 -30.43
N PRO A 245 7.94 4.56 -31.67
CA PRO A 245 9.31 4.18 -32.00
C PRO A 245 10.32 5.18 -31.41
N PHE A 246 11.51 4.69 -31.08
CA PHE A 246 12.67 5.52 -30.73
C PHE A 246 13.50 5.85 -31.96
N ASP A 247 14.50 6.72 -31.78
CA ASP A 247 15.47 7.03 -32.83
C ASP A 247 16.16 5.74 -33.34
N THR A 248 16.31 5.64 -34.66
CA THR A 248 17.03 4.54 -35.31
C THR A 248 18.50 4.51 -34.94
N GLU A 249 19.11 5.66 -34.59
CA GLU A 249 20.50 5.74 -34.16
C GLU A 249 20.75 4.98 -32.85
N LEU A 250 19.72 4.83 -32.00
CA LEU A 250 19.79 4.07 -30.74
C LEU A 250 20.27 2.63 -30.96
N ALA A 251 19.93 2.02 -32.10
CA ALA A 251 20.33 0.65 -32.41
C ALA A 251 21.86 0.47 -32.54
N ASN A 252 22.59 1.56 -32.85
CA ASN A 252 24.04 1.53 -33.05
C ASN A 252 24.82 1.37 -31.73
N PHE A 253 24.21 1.71 -30.59
CA PHE A 253 24.84 1.56 -29.27
C PHE A 253 24.83 0.10 -28.77
N PHE A 254 24.09 -0.80 -29.43
CA PHE A 254 23.99 -2.20 -29.06
C PHE A 254 24.84 -3.10 -29.97
N ASN A 255 25.67 -3.94 -29.36
CA ASN A 255 26.48 -4.90 -30.11
C ASN A 255 25.66 -6.13 -30.57
N LYS A 256 26.25 -6.93 -31.48
CA LYS A 256 25.63 -8.15 -32.02
C LYS A 256 25.24 -9.17 -30.92
N GLU A 257 26.03 -9.25 -29.86
CA GLU A 257 25.81 -10.16 -28.74
C GLU A 257 24.54 -9.79 -27.96
N TRP A 258 24.34 -8.51 -27.68
CA TRP A 258 23.13 -8.00 -27.02
C TRP A 258 21.88 -8.29 -27.83
N TRP A 259 21.91 -8.02 -29.15
CA TRP A 259 20.79 -8.34 -30.05
C TRP A 259 20.50 -9.84 -30.12
N THR A 260 21.53 -10.67 -30.00
CA THR A 260 21.38 -12.14 -29.98
C THR A 260 20.76 -12.59 -28.65
N ALA A 261 21.22 -12.04 -27.52
CA ALA A 261 20.66 -12.31 -26.21
C ALA A 261 19.18 -11.88 -26.12
N ARG A 262 18.85 -10.65 -26.54
CA ARG A 262 17.48 -10.14 -26.53
C ARG A 262 16.54 -11.02 -27.37
N ARG A 263 16.93 -11.35 -28.61
CA ARG A 263 16.13 -12.23 -29.48
C ARG A 263 15.90 -13.61 -28.87
N LYS A 264 16.95 -14.21 -28.30
CA LYS A 264 16.86 -15.52 -27.65
C LYS A 264 15.93 -15.48 -26.44
N LEU A 265 16.14 -14.52 -25.53
CA LEU A 265 15.31 -14.36 -24.32
C LEU A 265 13.83 -14.12 -24.67
N PHE A 266 13.56 -13.30 -25.69
CA PHE A 266 12.19 -12.96 -26.10
C PHE A 266 11.53 -14.15 -26.80
N ALA A 267 12.25 -14.85 -27.70
CA ALA A 267 11.75 -16.04 -28.38
C ALA A 267 11.41 -17.15 -27.38
N GLU A 268 12.32 -17.45 -26.45
CA GLU A 268 12.04 -18.47 -25.44
C GLU A 268 10.87 -18.08 -24.52
N SER A 269 10.69 -16.78 -24.24
CA SER A 269 9.55 -16.30 -23.44
C SER A 269 8.23 -16.42 -24.20
N ARG A 270 8.26 -16.51 -25.54
CA ARG A 270 7.10 -16.76 -26.40
C ARG A 270 6.79 -18.24 -26.62
N GLU A 271 7.80 -19.11 -26.64
CA GLU A 271 7.67 -20.53 -27.04
C GLU A 271 7.36 -21.49 -25.89
N SER A 272 7.26 -20.98 -24.65
CA SER A 272 7.04 -21.83 -23.48
C SER A 272 5.66 -22.51 -23.50
N LYS A 273 5.59 -23.76 -23.03
CA LYS A 273 4.33 -24.52 -22.89
C LYS A 273 3.40 -23.86 -21.86
N GLY A 274 2.64 -22.85 -22.28
CA GLY A 274 1.47 -22.34 -21.56
C GLY A 274 1.56 -20.90 -21.04
N THR A 275 2.74 -20.27 -20.98
CA THR A 275 2.87 -18.88 -20.54
C THR A 275 3.82 -18.08 -21.41
N ASN A 276 3.26 -17.32 -22.34
CA ASN A 276 3.99 -16.41 -23.23
C ASN A 276 4.44 -15.11 -22.49
N LEU A 277 4.74 -15.20 -21.19
CA LEU A 277 4.97 -14.09 -20.26
C LEU A 277 6.09 -14.45 -19.28
N VAL A 278 6.83 -13.44 -18.79
CA VAL A 278 7.98 -13.63 -17.88
C VAL A 278 7.55 -14.11 -16.50
N GLU A 279 6.41 -13.63 -16.02
CA GLU A 279 5.87 -13.81 -14.66
C GLU A 279 5.57 -15.28 -14.33
N GLY A 280 5.26 -16.08 -15.35
CA GLY A 280 4.96 -17.51 -15.23
C GLY A 280 6.18 -18.43 -15.42
N ARG A 281 7.39 -17.89 -15.61
CA ARG A 281 8.55 -18.65 -16.08
C ARG A 281 9.67 -18.73 -15.04
N GLU A 282 10.40 -19.85 -15.07
CA GLU A 282 11.70 -19.97 -14.41
C GLU A 282 12.79 -19.29 -15.25
N LEU A 283 13.45 -18.29 -14.66
CA LEU A 283 14.51 -17.49 -15.27
C LEU A 283 15.90 -18.09 -15.05
N SER A 284 16.08 -18.94 -14.03
CA SER A 284 17.36 -19.54 -13.68
C SER A 284 18.13 -20.22 -14.83
N PRO A 285 17.48 -20.91 -15.79
CA PRO A 285 18.16 -21.51 -16.95
C PRO A 285 18.82 -20.48 -17.88
N ASN A 286 18.37 -19.23 -17.85
CA ASN A 286 18.79 -18.15 -18.75
C ASN A 286 19.82 -17.20 -18.13
N LEU A 287 20.51 -17.63 -17.07
CA LEU A 287 21.48 -16.82 -16.33
C LEU A 287 22.47 -16.06 -17.23
N GLU A 288 23.15 -16.76 -18.14
CA GLU A 288 24.18 -16.16 -18.99
C GLU A 288 23.59 -15.15 -19.99
N ASP A 289 22.44 -15.48 -20.59
CA ASP A 289 21.78 -14.59 -21.55
C ASP A 289 21.25 -13.31 -20.88
N ILE A 290 20.67 -13.42 -19.67
CA ILE A 290 20.18 -12.28 -18.90
C ILE A 290 21.36 -11.40 -18.44
N LEU A 291 22.46 -11.98 -17.98
CA LEU A 291 23.67 -11.23 -17.64
C LEU A 291 24.26 -10.50 -18.85
N LEU A 292 24.31 -11.15 -20.01
CA LEU A 292 24.78 -10.54 -21.25
C LEU A 292 23.88 -9.38 -21.69
N TYR A 293 22.57 -9.58 -21.62
CA TYR A 293 21.55 -8.56 -21.93
C TYR A 293 21.67 -7.33 -21.00
N ALA A 294 21.79 -7.56 -19.69
CA ALA A 294 21.98 -6.52 -18.68
C ALA A 294 23.29 -5.73 -18.86
N ARG A 295 24.41 -6.42 -19.08
CA ARG A 295 25.73 -5.78 -19.28
C ARG A 295 25.83 -5.01 -20.57
N GLY A 296 25.24 -5.51 -21.66
CA GLY A 296 25.20 -4.79 -22.93
C GLY A 296 24.38 -3.50 -22.82
N TYR A 297 23.29 -3.51 -22.06
CA TYR A 297 22.52 -2.31 -21.76
C TYR A 297 23.31 -1.31 -20.89
N ALA A 298 24.00 -1.77 -19.84
CA ALA A 298 24.89 -0.91 -19.04
C ALA A 298 25.95 -0.23 -19.89
N ARG A 299 26.59 -1.01 -20.79
CA ARG A 299 27.62 -0.50 -21.70
C ARG A 299 27.06 0.55 -22.66
N ALA A 300 25.87 0.34 -23.22
CA ALA A 300 25.23 1.31 -24.10
C ALA A 300 24.99 2.65 -23.39
N LEU A 301 24.51 2.62 -22.13
CA LEU A 301 24.33 3.81 -21.31
C LEU A 301 25.66 4.49 -20.95
N GLU A 302 26.71 3.72 -20.66
CA GLU A 302 28.05 4.27 -20.38
C GLU A 302 28.65 4.96 -21.62
N THR A 303 28.54 4.34 -22.81
CA THR A 303 29.03 4.91 -24.07
C THR A 303 28.37 6.25 -24.37
N ILE A 304 27.04 6.33 -24.30
CA ILE A 304 26.35 7.59 -24.57
C ILE A 304 26.63 8.67 -23.51
N LEU A 305 26.87 8.28 -22.25
CA LEU A 305 27.30 9.20 -21.19
C LEU A 305 28.71 9.75 -21.42
N GLU A 306 29.60 8.98 -22.04
CA GLU A 306 30.91 9.44 -22.49
C GLU A 306 30.77 10.42 -23.66
N ASP A 307 29.93 10.10 -24.65
CA ASP A 307 29.65 10.96 -25.81
C ASP A 307 28.97 12.29 -25.40
N TYR A 308 28.05 12.25 -24.43
CA TYR A 308 27.39 13.45 -23.87
C TYR A 308 28.39 14.45 -23.29
N LYS A 309 29.48 13.97 -22.68
CA LYS A 309 30.57 14.82 -22.15
C LYS A 309 31.37 15.50 -23.27
N ALA A 310 31.32 14.98 -24.49
CA ALA A 310 32.00 15.54 -25.65
C ALA A 310 31.19 16.62 -26.41
N GLN A 311 30.01 17.02 -25.90
CA GLN A 311 29.12 18.08 -26.43
C GLN A 311 28.43 17.78 -27.79
N ASP A 312 28.04 16.53 -28.05
CA ASP A 312 27.21 16.21 -29.23
C ASP A 312 25.71 16.56 -29.02
N SER A 313 25.13 17.26 -29.99
CA SER A 313 23.78 17.84 -29.89
C SER A 313 22.61 16.84 -29.91
N SER A 314 22.80 15.60 -30.37
CA SER A 314 21.79 14.53 -30.40
C SER A 314 21.77 13.63 -29.15
N GLY A 315 22.80 13.72 -28.29
CA GLY A 315 22.98 12.87 -27.10
C GLY A 315 21.82 12.84 -26.08
N PRO A 316 21.13 13.97 -25.75
CA PRO A 316 20.08 13.96 -24.74
C PRO A 316 18.85 13.11 -25.12
N GLN A 317 18.41 13.15 -26.39
CA GLN A 317 17.23 12.42 -26.83
C GLN A 317 17.48 10.91 -26.86
N ILE A 318 18.63 10.49 -27.37
CA ILE A 318 19.00 9.07 -27.42
C ILE A 318 19.17 8.51 -26.00
N LEU A 319 19.73 9.29 -25.07
CA LEU A 319 19.82 8.90 -23.65
C LEU A 319 18.44 8.74 -23.01
N ALA A 320 17.52 9.67 -23.28
CA ALA A 320 16.14 9.57 -22.81
C ALA A 320 15.43 8.33 -23.38
N ASP A 321 15.59 8.03 -24.66
CA ASP A 321 15.03 6.84 -25.31
C ASP A 321 15.62 5.55 -24.72
N LEU A 322 16.94 5.54 -24.43
CA LEU A 322 17.62 4.39 -23.82
C LEU A 322 17.12 4.13 -22.39
N LEU A 323 16.89 5.17 -21.59
CA LEU A 323 16.29 5.06 -20.25
C LEU A 323 14.81 4.64 -20.29
N ALA A 324 14.10 4.99 -21.36
CA ALA A 324 12.70 4.63 -21.57
C ALA A 324 12.50 3.25 -22.23
N LEU A 325 13.56 2.46 -22.41
CA LEU A 325 13.49 1.15 -23.06
C LEU A 325 12.50 0.20 -22.37
N ASP A 326 11.63 -0.43 -23.17
CA ASP A 326 10.62 -1.40 -22.69
C ASP A 326 9.69 -0.82 -21.60
N THR A 327 9.33 0.47 -21.71
CA THR A 327 8.38 1.13 -20.80
C THR A 327 7.01 1.34 -21.44
N ILE A 328 6.00 1.62 -20.60
CA ILE A 328 4.71 2.17 -21.01
C ILE A 328 4.63 3.61 -20.50
N HIS A 329 4.57 4.56 -21.42
CA HIS A 329 4.36 5.98 -21.15
C HIS A 329 2.89 6.27 -20.87
N ILE A 330 2.60 6.93 -19.76
CA ILE A 330 1.25 7.33 -19.37
C ILE A 330 1.12 8.84 -19.54
N GLY A 331 0.39 9.25 -20.58
CA GLY A 331 0.11 10.65 -20.86
C GLY A 331 -1.24 11.09 -20.32
N HIS A 332 -1.35 12.33 -19.84
CA HIS A 332 -2.62 12.98 -19.49
C HIS A 332 -2.90 14.11 -20.49
N ILE A 333 -4.14 14.21 -20.97
CA ILE A 333 -4.53 15.27 -21.91
C ILE A 333 -4.91 16.51 -21.11
N ILE A 334 -4.16 17.60 -21.29
CA ILE A 334 -4.52 18.90 -20.71
C ILE A 334 -5.40 19.64 -21.72
N LYS A 335 -6.61 20.03 -21.31
CA LYS A 335 -7.47 20.92 -22.09
C LYS A 335 -6.91 22.34 -22.00
N GLY A 336 -6.11 22.73 -22.98
CA GLY A 336 -5.70 24.12 -23.21
C GLY A 336 -6.60 24.80 -24.25
N ASN A 337 -6.60 26.15 -24.27
CA ASN A 337 -7.51 26.98 -25.07
C ASN A 337 -7.41 26.86 -26.61
N ASP A 338 -6.61 25.96 -27.19
CA ASP A 338 -6.74 25.59 -28.62
C ASP A 338 -5.90 24.37 -29.07
N HIS A 339 -5.10 23.72 -28.20
CA HIS A 339 -4.38 22.49 -28.55
C HIS A 339 -4.37 21.51 -27.36
N HIS A 340 -4.76 20.26 -27.60
CA HIS A 340 -4.67 19.17 -26.62
C HIS A 340 -3.20 18.77 -26.40
N GLN A 341 -2.52 19.40 -25.45
CA GLN A 341 -1.15 19.03 -25.09
C GLN A 341 -1.18 17.79 -24.19
N LYS A 342 -0.45 16.74 -24.60
CA LYS A 342 -0.25 15.54 -23.77
C LYS A 342 0.94 15.77 -22.83
N LYS A 343 0.70 15.76 -21.52
CA LYS A 343 1.73 15.79 -20.48
C LYS A 343 2.04 14.35 -20.05
N LEU A 344 3.31 13.97 -19.97
CA LEU A 344 3.71 12.66 -19.44
C LEU A 344 3.63 12.69 -17.90
N VAL A 345 2.74 11.90 -17.32
CA VAL A 345 2.44 11.93 -15.87
C VAL A 345 2.99 10.71 -15.12
N GLY A 346 3.22 9.59 -15.82
CA GLY A 346 3.79 8.39 -15.21
C GLY A 346 4.37 7.40 -16.23
N LEU A 347 5.09 6.42 -15.72
CA LEU A 347 5.71 5.33 -16.48
C LEU A 347 5.44 3.98 -15.79
N LEU A 348 5.10 2.95 -16.54
CA LEU A 348 5.17 1.56 -16.07
C LEU A 348 6.38 0.88 -16.71
N LEU A 349 7.26 0.32 -15.88
CA LEU A 349 8.46 -0.37 -16.37
C LEU A 349 8.15 -1.86 -16.58
N SER A 350 8.44 -2.38 -17.78
CA SER A 350 8.19 -3.79 -18.09
C SER A 350 9.13 -4.72 -17.31
N PRO A 351 8.69 -5.94 -16.95
CA PRO A 351 9.58 -7.00 -16.47
C PRO A 351 10.65 -7.41 -17.49
N LEU A 352 10.50 -7.02 -18.77
CA LEU A 352 11.51 -7.24 -19.81
C LEU A 352 12.68 -6.25 -19.74
N HIS A 353 12.53 -5.13 -19.02
CA HIS A 353 13.61 -4.16 -18.87
C HIS A 353 14.87 -4.83 -18.27
N PRO A 354 16.08 -4.60 -18.80
CA PRO A 354 17.29 -5.34 -18.40
C PRO A 354 17.56 -5.38 -16.90
N LEU A 355 17.38 -4.25 -16.19
CA LEU A 355 17.55 -4.20 -14.73
C LEU A 355 16.46 -5.00 -13.98
N ARG A 356 15.21 -4.95 -14.46
CA ARG A 356 14.08 -5.66 -13.83
C ARG A 356 14.22 -7.16 -13.99
N LEU A 357 14.53 -7.60 -15.21
CA LEU A 357 14.74 -9.02 -15.52
C LEU A 357 15.89 -9.60 -14.70
N LEU A 358 16.99 -8.85 -14.56
CA LEU A 358 18.13 -9.24 -13.72
C LEU A 358 17.75 -9.33 -12.23
N TRP A 359 16.96 -8.39 -11.71
CA TRP A 359 16.50 -8.43 -10.32
C TRP A 359 15.61 -9.66 -10.06
N HIS A 360 14.64 -9.94 -10.95
CA HIS A 360 13.77 -11.12 -10.82
C HIS A 360 14.55 -12.44 -10.91
N LEU A 361 15.59 -12.51 -11.75
CA LEU A 361 16.51 -13.65 -11.79
C LEU A 361 17.27 -13.83 -10.48
N ALA A 362 17.85 -12.75 -9.93
CA ALA A 362 18.58 -12.80 -8.68
C ALA A 362 17.66 -13.17 -7.50
N HIS A 363 16.42 -12.66 -7.48
CA HIS A 363 15.41 -13.06 -6.53
C HIS A 363 15.10 -14.57 -6.61
N GLU A 364 14.83 -15.11 -7.81
CA GLU A 364 14.58 -16.54 -8.01
C GLU A 364 15.75 -17.41 -7.55
N LYS A 365 16.99 -17.02 -7.91
CA LYS A 365 18.20 -17.74 -7.52
C LYS A 365 18.39 -17.76 -6.01
N LEU A 366 18.11 -16.65 -5.32
CA LEU A 366 18.18 -16.58 -3.86
C LEU A 366 17.18 -17.52 -3.19
N ILE A 367 15.92 -17.52 -3.64
CA ILE A 367 14.89 -18.41 -3.09
C ILE A 367 15.25 -19.88 -3.32
N LYS A 368 15.72 -20.24 -4.53
CA LYS A 368 16.17 -21.60 -4.82
C LYS A 368 17.37 -22.01 -3.96
N TYR A 369 18.33 -21.11 -3.74
CA TYR A 369 19.44 -21.31 -2.82
C TYR A 369 18.96 -21.57 -1.38
N TRP A 370 17.96 -20.81 -0.91
CA TRP A 370 17.41 -21.05 0.42
C TRP A 370 16.78 -22.43 0.56
N ILE A 371 16.00 -22.84 -0.45
CA ILE A 371 15.34 -24.15 -0.46
C ILE A 371 16.36 -25.29 -0.54
N SER A 372 17.37 -25.19 -1.41
CA SER A 372 18.40 -26.23 -1.55
C SER A 372 19.25 -26.36 -0.28
N THR A 373 19.67 -25.23 0.29
CA THR A 373 20.54 -25.20 1.48
C THR A 373 19.81 -25.74 2.70
N ALA A 374 18.55 -25.37 2.92
CA ALA A 374 17.74 -25.91 4.02
C ALA A 374 17.34 -27.39 3.81
N GLY A 375 17.26 -27.84 2.56
CA GLY A 375 17.03 -29.25 2.22
C GLY A 375 18.23 -30.16 2.50
N ASP A 376 19.46 -29.63 2.47
CA ASP A 376 20.66 -30.38 2.80
C ASP A 376 20.80 -30.58 4.32
N LYS A 377 20.62 -31.82 4.78
CA LYS A 377 20.75 -32.19 6.21
C LYS A 377 22.12 -31.85 6.80
N LYS A 378 23.18 -31.69 5.99
CA LYS A 378 24.53 -31.35 6.47
C LYS A 378 24.65 -29.91 6.94
N THR A 379 23.92 -28.98 6.32
CA THR A 379 24.01 -27.54 6.60
C THR A 379 23.33 -27.18 7.93
N LYS A 380 22.33 -27.98 8.33
CA LYS A 380 21.42 -27.67 9.46
C LYS A 380 20.75 -26.30 9.33
N ALA A 381 20.61 -25.79 8.10
CA ALA A 381 20.04 -24.49 7.84
C ALA A 381 18.50 -24.52 7.95
N TYR A 382 17.93 -23.42 8.41
CA TYR A 382 16.49 -23.25 8.52
C TYR A 382 15.95 -22.52 7.30
N LEU A 383 14.86 -23.04 6.74
CA LEU A 383 14.18 -22.37 5.64
C LEU A 383 13.51 -21.08 6.16
N PRO A 384 13.72 -19.94 5.50
CA PRO A 384 13.02 -18.70 5.80
C PRO A 384 11.49 -18.85 5.75
N LYS A 385 10.80 -18.10 6.61
CA LYS A 385 9.34 -18.03 6.56
C LYS A 385 8.90 -17.24 5.31
N PRO A 386 7.84 -17.66 4.60
CA PRO A 386 7.35 -16.95 3.42
C PRO A 386 7.05 -15.46 3.66
N GLU A 387 6.54 -15.12 4.85
CA GLU A 387 6.18 -13.73 5.20
C GLU A 387 7.42 -12.83 5.28
N ILE A 388 8.58 -13.37 5.66
CA ILE A 388 9.84 -12.62 5.75
C ILE A 388 10.38 -12.33 4.35
N ALA A 389 10.24 -13.26 3.41
CA ALA A 389 10.65 -13.08 2.02
C ALA A 389 9.83 -11.99 1.31
N LEU A 390 8.64 -11.62 1.83
CA LEU A 390 7.83 -10.54 1.27
C LEU A 390 8.55 -9.18 1.26
N GLN A 391 9.57 -9.00 2.11
CA GLN A 391 10.42 -7.80 2.12
C GLN A 391 11.22 -7.61 0.81
N LEU A 392 11.38 -8.65 -0.01
CA LEU A 392 11.98 -8.59 -1.34
C LEU A 392 10.89 -8.19 -2.36
N ASP A 393 10.60 -6.90 -2.44
CA ASP A 393 9.57 -6.32 -3.32
C ASP A 393 10.14 -5.79 -4.64
N GLY A 394 11.46 -5.62 -4.73
CA GLY A 394 12.15 -5.07 -5.89
C GLY A 394 11.84 -3.60 -6.12
N GLY A 395 11.28 -2.89 -5.14
CA GLY A 395 11.14 -1.45 -5.26
C GLY A 395 12.50 -0.76 -5.22
N ASN A 396 12.58 0.45 -5.78
CA ASN A 396 13.83 1.18 -6.03
C ASN A 396 14.79 0.51 -7.05
N TYR A 397 14.33 -0.42 -7.90
CA TYR A 397 15.10 -0.98 -9.03
C TYR A 397 14.52 -0.56 -10.39
N PRO A 398 14.90 0.62 -10.92
CA PRO A 398 15.67 1.69 -10.27
C PRO A 398 14.78 2.60 -9.38
N ALA A 399 15.39 3.47 -8.56
CA ALA A 399 14.65 4.45 -7.75
C ALA A 399 14.18 5.64 -8.58
N PHE A 400 14.99 6.05 -9.56
CA PHE A 400 14.74 7.17 -10.45
C PHE A 400 14.90 6.73 -11.90
N LEU A 401 14.07 7.30 -12.77
CA LEU A 401 14.16 7.20 -14.22
C LEU A 401 13.98 8.60 -14.80
N ALA A 402 14.43 8.80 -16.03
CA ALA A 402 14.14 10.02 -16.76
C ALA A 402 13.62 9.70 -18.15
N ALA A 403 12.62 10.46 -18.60
CA ALA A 403 12.06 10.36 -19.94
C ALA A 403 11.58 11.76 -20.35
N ALA A 404 11.70 12.10 -21.63
CA ALA A 404 11.27 13.39 -22.18
C ALA A 404 11.73 14.61 -21.35
N ASN A 405 12.98 14.61 -20.89
CA ASN A 405 13.60 15.65 -20.05
C ASN A 405 12.90 15.93 -18.70
N THR A 406 12.17 14.96 -18.16
CA THR A 406 11.67 15.01 -16.78
C THR A 406 12.10 13.77 -15.99
N MET A 407 12.19 13.92 -14.66
CA MET A 407 12.51 12.85 -13.71
C MET A 407 11.22 12.19 -13.20
N PHE A 408 11.24 10.87 -13.18
CA PHE A 408 10.24 10.04 -12.54
C PHE A 408 10.88 9.29 -11.36
N TYR A 409 10.13 9.13 -10.28
CA TYR A 409 10.58 8.34 -9.13
C TYR A 409 9.64 7.16 -8.89
N TYR A 410 10.19 6.08 -8.35
CA TYR A 410 9.42 4.90 -7.98
C TYR A 410 8.40 5.26 -6.90
N LEU A 411 7.11 5.05 -7.16
CA LEU A 411 6.05 5.29 -6.18
C LEU A 411 5.57 3.98 -5.56
N GLU A 412 5.17 3.02 -6.37
CA GLU A 412 4.61 1.73 -5.93
C GLU A 412 4.65 0.70 -7.06
N SER A 413 4.24 -0.53 -6.78
CA SER A 413 4.07 -1.58 -7.80
C SER A 413 2.64 -2.10 -7.78
N PRO A 414 1.75 -1.60 -8.68
CA PRO A 414 0.37 -2.09 -8.78
C PRO A 414 0.28 -3.61 -9.00
N PHE A 415 1.26 -4.15 -9.74
CA PHE A 415 1.54 -5.58 -9.83
C PHE A 415 3.04 -5.80 -9.56
N PHE A 416 3.41 -6.92 -8.93
CA PHE A 416 4.81 -7.17 -8.48
C PHE A 416 5.89 -7.01 -9.58
N PHE A 417 5.53 -7.30 -10.83
CA PHE A 417 6.44 -7.20 -11.98
C PHE A 417 6.40 -5.86 -12.71
N TRP A 418 5.42 -5.00 -12.40
CA TRP A 418 5.13 -3.75 -13.10
C TRP A 418 5.18 -2.56 -12.13
N PRO A 419 6.39 -2.07 -11.78
CA PRO A 419 6.52 -0.89 -10.95
C PRO A 419 6.03 0.37 -11.70
N LEU A 420 5.34 1.23 -10.95
CA LEU A 420 4.82 2.53 -11.38
C LEU A 420 5.75 3.64 -10.90
N TYR A 421 6.17 4.47 -11.86
CA TYR A 421 6.93 5.68 -11.62
C TYR A 421 6.06 6.89 -11.94
N ILE A 422 6.11 7.91 -11.08
CA ILE A 422 5.35 9.14 -11.27
C ILE A 422 6.29 10.30 -11.55
N ASN A 423 5.85 11.21 -12.41
CA ASN A 423 6.60 12.42 -12.73
C ASN A 423 6.76 13.25 -11.45
N ALA A 424 8.01 13.60 -11.11
CA ALA A 424 8.35 14.33 -9.90
C ALA A 424 7.79 15.77 -9.88
N GLN A 425 7.24 16.25 -11.00
CA GLN A 425 6.61 17.56 -11.13
C GLN A 425 5.07 17.50 -11.06
N GLU A 426 4.46 16.35 -10.78
CA GLU A 426 3.01 16.29 -10.55
C GLU A 426 2.63 16.91 -9.20
N ASP A 427 1.57 17.72 -9.23
CA ASP A 427 1.02 18.35 -8.02
C ASP A 427 0.39 17.33 -7.08
N ASP A 428 -0.25 16.29 -7.63
CA ASP A 428 -0.83 15.18 -6.87
C ASP A 428 -0.42 13.82 -7.48
N PRO A 429 0.77 13.28 -7.12
CA PRO A 429 1.24 12.02 -7.66
C PRO A 429 0.36 10.82 -7.25
N HIS A 430 -0.36 10.92 -6.13
CA HIS A 430 -1.19 9.85 -5.60
C HIS A 430 -2.53 9.75 -6.31
N GLN A 431 -3.11 10.89 -6.68
CA GLN A 431 -4.27 10.92 -7.58
C GLN A 431 -3.93 10.28 -8.92
N VAL A 432 -2.76 10.61 -9.51
CA VAL A 432 -2.31 9.96 -10.75
C VAL A 432 -2.18 8.44 -10.55
N ALA A 433 -1.53 8.00 -9.48
CA ALA A 433 -1.38 6.56 -9.20
C ALA A 433 -2.74 5.86 -8.98
N ALA A 434 -3.68 6.51 -8.29
CA ALA A 434 -5.04 6.01 -8.12
C ALA A 434 -5.77 5.85 -9.46
N LEU A 435 -5.71 6.86 -10.32
CA LEU A 435 -6.27 6.79 -11.67
C LEU A 435 -5.62 5.68 -12.52
N VAL A 436 -4.32 5.45 -12.38
CA VAL A 436 -3.62 4.34 -13.05
C VAL A 436 -4.12 2.99 -12.53
N ARG A 437 -4.23 2.81 -11.21
CA ARG A 437 -4.80 1.58 -10.61
C ARG A 437 -6.24 1.36 -11.09
N TRP A 438 -7.06 2.40 -11.08
CA TRP A 438 -8.44 2.35 -11.57
C TRP A 438 -8.50 1.98 -13.06
N SER A 439 -7.64 2.57 -13.88
CA SER A 439 -7.55 2.30 -15.32
C SER A 439 -7.11 0.87 -15.61
N LEU A 440 -6.29 0.27 -14.74
CA LEU A 440 -5.88 -1.13 -14.73
C LEU A 440 -6.91 -2.06 -14.06
N GLY A 441 -8.08 -1.55 -13.66
CA GLY A 441 -9.13 -2.35 -13.02
C GLY A 441 -8.79 -2.83 -11.60
N LEU A 442 -7.77 -2.25 -10.95
CA LEU A 442 -7.43 -2.51 -9.54
C LEU A 442 -8.32 -1.76 -8.54
N GLY A 443 -9.33 -1.02 -9.03
CA GLY A 443 -10.32 -0.29 -8.23
C GLY A 443 -11.49 -1.13 -7.70
N THR A 444 -11.37 -2.46 -7.64
CA THR A 444 -12.38 -3.30 -6.97
C THR A 444 -12.15 -3.31 -5.45
N LEU A 445 -13.24 -3.36 -4.68
CA LEU A 445 -13.38 -3.25 -3.20
C LEU A 445 -12.43 -4.07 -2.30
N GLU A 446 -11.37 -4.72 -2.79
CA GLU A 446 -10.63 -5.75 -2.06
C GLU A 446 -9.11 -5.54 -1.98
N THR A 447 -8.46 -4.78 -2.86
CA THR A 447 -6.98 -4.78 -2.93
C THR A 447 -6.34 -3.46 -2.50
N LEU A 448 -5.94 -3.38 -1.23
CA LEU A 448 -4.92 -2.43 -0.79
C LEU A 448 -3.54 -2.98 -1.17
N THR A 449 -2.57 -2.09 -1.44
CA THR A 449 -1.16 -2.51 -1.42
C THR A 449 -0.78 -2.98 -0.01
N GLU A 450 0.26 -3.80 0.12
CA GLU A 450 0.73 -4.26 1.43
C GLU A 450 1.06 -3.10 2.37
N GLY A 451 1.72 -2.06 1.86
CA GLY A 451 2.03 -0.84 2.61
C GLY A 451 0.76 -0.12 3.10
N GLN A 452 -0.23 0.03 2.22
CA GLN A 452 -1.53 0.63 2.59
C GLN A 452 -2.29 -0.23 3.61
N ARG A 453 -2.22 -1.57 3.51
CA ARG A 453 -2.86 -2.47 4.47
C ARG A 453 -2.27 -2.27 5.87
N ILE A 454 -0.95 -2.25 5.98
CA ILE A 454 -0.24 -2.01 7.25
C ILE A 454 -0.59 -0.63 7.79
N ALA A 455 -0.58 0.41 6.95
CA ALA A 455 -0.97 1.76 7.35
C ALA A 455 -2.44 1.82 7.82
N THR A 456 -3.34 1.09 7.16
CA THR A 456 -4.77 1.00 7.54
C THR A 456 -4.94 0.31 8.90
N GLU A 457 -4.25 -0.81 9.12
CA GLU A 457 -4.27 -1.53 10.40
C GLU A 457 -3.72 -0.66 11.54
N ALA A 458 -2.61 0.04 11.26
CA ALA A 458 -2.00 0.97 12.22
C ALA A 458 -2.93 2.16 12.51
N LEU A 459 -3.53 2.77 11.49
CA LEU A 459 -4.51 3.85 11.62
C LEU A 459 -5.71 3.42 12.48
N SER A 460 -6.29 2.25 12.18
CA SER A 460 -7.41 1.69 12.96
C SER A 460 -7.03 1.48 14.43
N ALA A 461 -5.84 0.92 14.71
CA ALA A 461 -5.34 0.75 16.07
C ALA A 461 -5.12 2.09 16.81
N ARG A 462 -4.74 3.16 16.12
CA ARG A 462 -4.61 4.50 16.73
C ARG A 462 -5.96 5.13 17.03
N LEU A 463 -6.92 5.02 16.12
CA LEU A 463 -8.29 5.48 16.35
C LEU A 463 -8.93 4.74 17.53
N GLN A 464 -8.69 3.43 17.64
CA GLN A 464 -9.11 2.65 18.79
C GLN A 464 -8.47 3.16 20.09
N ALA A 465 -7.16 3.37 20.11
CA ALA A 465 -6.47 3.91 21.28
C ALA A 465 -7.00 5.31 21.69
N TYR A 466 -7.39 6.15 20.72
CA TYR A 466 -8.06 7.41 20.99
C TYR A 466 -9.43 7.20 21.65
N LEU A 467 -10.26 6.30 21.12
CA LEU A 467 -11.60 6.03 21.70
C LEU A 467 -11.53 5.39 23.10
N GLU A 468 -10.52 4.56 23.37
CA GLU A 468 -10.26 4.00 24.71
C GLU A 468 -9.93 5.10 25.73
N LEU A 469 -9.25 6.17 25.30
CA LEU A 469 -8.95 7.35 26.14
C LEU A 469 -10.16 8.26 26.31
N HIS A 470 -11.08 8.27 25.34
CA HIS A 470 -12.24 9.16 25.31
C HIS A 470 -13.55 8.35 25.25
N PRO A 471 -13.88 7.56 26.28
CA PRO A 471 -15.03 6.64 26.26
C PRO A 471 -16.39 7.36 26.11
N TYR A 472 -16.44 8.66 26.39
CA TYR A 472 -17.61 9.51 26.22
C TYR A 472 -17.92 9.86 24.75
N VAL A 473 -16.99 9.60 23.82
CA VAL A 473 -17.17 9.90 22.39
C VAL A 473 -18.14 8.89 21.76
N ARG A 474 -19.36 9.35 21.48
CA ARG A 474 -20.41 8.57 20.79
C ARG A 474 -20.34 8.68 19.26
N THR A 475 -19.97 9.86 18.76
CA THR A 475 -19.76 10.12 17.33
C THR A 475 -18.33 10.58 17.13
N LEU A 476 -17.53 9.80 16.39
CA LEU A 476 -16.16 10.17 16.07
C LEU A 476 -16.14 11.17 14.90
N LYS A 477 -15.76 12.43 15.17
CA LYS A 477 -15.57 13.47 14.16
C LYS A 477 -14.14 13.43 13.63
N VAL A 478 -14.01 13.27 12.31
CA VAL A 478 -12.72 13.13 11.62
C VAL A 478 -12.58 14.17 10.52
N ASP A 479 -11.57 15.03 10.61
CA ASP A 479 -11.19 15.94 9.55
C ASP A 479 -10.05 15.33 8.72
N ALA A 480 -10.30 14.97 7.48
CA ALA A 480 -9.41 14.15 6.66
C ALA A 480 -8.83 14.95 5.48
N VAL A 481 -7.53 15.22 5.52
CA VAL A 481 -6.78 16.04 4.59
C VAL A 481 -6.05 15.16 3.57
N ASN A 482 -6.23 15.47 2.29
CA ASN A 482 -5.58 14.82 1.15
C ASN A 482 -5.78 13.29 1.08
N CYS A 483 -6.99 12.82 1.42
CA CYS A 483 -7.30 11.39 1.50
C CYS A 483 -7.47 10.68 0.14
N GLY A 484 -7.30 11.39 -0.98
CA GLY A 484 -7.56 10.86 -2.32
C GLY A 484 -8.95 10.22 -2.42
N GLU A 485 -9.02 8.96 -2.85
CA GLU A 485 -10.27 8.18 -2.93
C GLU A 485 -10.87 7.83 -1.55
N GLY A 486 -10.14 7.99 -0.44
CA GLY A 486 -10.64 7.70 0.91
C GLY A 486 -10.60 6.24 1.34
N GLN A 487 -10.08 5.32 0.50
CA GLN A 487 -10.12 3.88 0.74
C GLN A 487 -9.46 3.44 2.06
N MET A 488 -8.30 4.02 2.40
CA MET A 488 -7.59 3.72 3.66
C MET A 488 -8.44 4.10 4.88
N LEU A 489 -9.02 5.31 4.87
CA LEU A 489 -9.83 5.80 5.96
C LEU A 489 -11.10 4.96 6.14
N VAL A 490 -11.84 4.68 5.06
CA VAL A 490 -13.06 3.85 5.10
C VAL A 490 -12.76 2.48 5.69
N ARG A 491 -11.65 1.84 5.28
CA ARG A 491 -11.29 0.51 5.80
C ARG A 491 -10.83 0.56 7.25
N ALA A 492 -10.11 1.60 7.66
CA ALA A 492 -9.70 1.77 9.05
C ALA A 492 -10.93 1.97 9.96
N LEU A 493 -11.92 2.74 9.50
CA LEU A 493 -13.20 2.90 10.20
C LEU A 493 -14.01 1.60 10.21
N ALA A 494 -14.06 0.85 9.12
CA ALA A 494 -14.76 -0.44 9.06
C ALA A 494 -14.11 -1.52 9.96
N GLU A 495 -12.77 -1.50 10.07
CA GLU A 495 -12.03 -2.34 11.01
C GLU A 495 -12.29 -1.94 12.46
N LEU A 496 -12.31 -0.63 12.73
CA LEU A 496 -12.56 -0.07 14.06
C LEU A 496 -13.96 -0.42 14.55
N ASP A 497 -14.96 -0.16 13.70
CA ASP A 497 -16.34 -0.58 13.90
C ASP A 497 -16.31 -2.09 14.24
N GLY A 498 -15.69 -2.90 13.37
CA GLY A 498 -15.47 -4.35 13.50
C GLY A 498 -15.22 -4.90 14.91
N ARG A 499 -14.36 -4.22 15.69
CA ARG A 499 -13.83 -4.70 16.97
C ARG A 499 -14.80 -4.55 18.13
N ASP A 500 -15.64 -3.53 18.12
CA ASP A 500 -16.65 -3.28 19.17
C ASP A 500 -17.70 -4.40 19.25
N ALA A 501 -17.79 -5.32 18.27
CA ALA A 501 -18.76 -6.41 18.25
C ALA A 501 -18.22 -7.78 18.71
N PHE A 502 -16.90 -7.94 18.85
CA PHE A 502 -16.28 -9.23 19.21
C PHE A 502 -15.99 -9.38 20.71
N GLU A 503 -15.87 -8.28 21.46
CA GLU A 503 -15.72 -8.33 22.93
C GLU A 503 -17.03 -8.75 23.64
N ASP A 504 -18.17 -8.66 22.96
CA ASP A 504 -19.49 -9.00 23.52
C ASP A 504 -19.87 -10.50 23.45
N GLN A 505 -19.06 -11.38 22.85
CA GLN A 505 -19.39 -12.82 22.75
C GLN A 505 -18.84 -13.68 23.91
N GLU A 506 -18.00 -13.13 24.79
CA GLU A 506 -17.40 -13.89 25.91
C GLU A 506 -18.02 -13.64 27.29
N GLU A 507 -18.94 -12.68 27.47
CA GLU A 507 -19.63 -12.47 28.75
C GLU A 507 -21.16 -12.43 28.62
N ASP A 508 -21.82 -13.46 29.18
CA ASP A 508 -23.26 -13.46 29.50
C ASP A 508 -23.59 -12.28 30.44
N SER A 509 -23.92 -11.13 29.88
CA SER A 509 -24.49 -9.99 30.64
C SER A 509 -25.44 -9.19 29.77
N ALA A 510 -26.73 -9.53 29.90
CA ALA A 510 -27.87 -8.99 29.16
C ALA A 510 -28.23 -7.51 29.44
N SER A 511 -27.25 -6.62 29.68
CA SER A 511 -27.51 -5.22 30.07
C SER A 511 -26.55 -4.17 29.50
N LEU A 512 -25.67 -4.49 28.54
CA LEU A 512 -24.93 -3.45 27.81
C LEU A 512 -25.58 -3.23 26.45
N VAL A 513 -26.22 -2.08 26.30
CA VAL A 513 -26.66 -1.55 25.01
C VAL A 513 -25.44 -1.54 24.09
N THR A 514 -25.48 -2.26 22.97
CA THR A 514 -24.53 -2.10 21.86
C THR A 514 -24.51 -0.62 21.47
N LEU A 515 -23.52 0.13 21.96
CA LEU A 515 -23.33 1.53 21.59
C LEU A 515 -22.83 1.54 20.15
N THR A 516 -23.76 1.57 19.20
CA THR A 516 -23.43 1.76 17.79
C THR A 516 -22.82 3.16 17.66
N ARG A 517 -21.51 3.24 17.47
CA ARG A 517 -20.78 4.52 17.37
C ARG A 517 -21.05 5.16 16.02
N GLY A 518 -21.35 6.46 16.01
CA GLY A 518 -21.47 7.24 14.77
C GLY A 518 -20.11 7.72 14.26
N TYR A 519 -20.03 8.02 12.97
CA TYR A 519 -18.85 8.59 12.32
C TYR A 519 -19.25 9.82 11.50
N GLU A 520 -18.56 10.94 11.72
CA GLU A 520 -18.73 12.17 10.94
C GLU A 520 -17.39 12.52 10.31
N VAL A 521 -17.28 12.50 8.98
CA VAL A 521 -16.01 12.64 8.26
C VAL A 521 -16.06 13.85 7.33
N ARG A 522 -15.13 14.81 7.47
CA ARG A 522 -14.99 15.93 6.54
C ARG A 522 -13.73 15.71 5.70
N LEU A 523 -13.89 15.56 4.39
CA LEU A 523 -12.79 15.29 3.46
C LEU A 523 -12.34 16.61 2.80
N TYR A 524 -11.08 16.98 2.96
CA TYR A 524 -10.44 18.12 2.31
C TYR A 524 -9.44 17.61 1.27
N GLY A 525 -9.51 18.11 0.05
CA GLY A 525 -8.62 17.69 -1.03
C GLY A 525 -8.55 18.70 -2.18
N PRO A 526 -7.57 18.55 -3.07
CA PRO A 526 -7.49 19.38 -4.26
C PRO A 526 -8.67 19.11 -5.20
N PRO A 527 -9.05 20.07 -6.06
CA PRO A 527 -10.06 19.83 -7.08
C PRO A 527 -9.60 18.75 -8.09
N PRO A 528 -10.55 18.02 -8.71
CA PRO A 528 -11.99 18.24 -8.62
C PRO A 528 -12.63 17.52 -7.41
N ILE A 529 -13.51 18.25 -6.68
CA ILE A 529 -14.09 17.80 -5.39
C ILE A 529 -14.81 16.45 -5.48
N HIS A 530 -15.45 16.15 -6.62
CA HIS A 530 -16.19 14.90 -6.78
C HIS A 530 -15.30 13.65 -6.68
N GLN A 531 -13.99 13.75 -7.00
CA GLN A 531 -13.05 12.63 -6.88
C GLN A 531 -12.58 12.38 -5.45
N ILE A 532 -12.67 13.39 -4.59
CA ILE A 532 -12.32 13.26 -3.16
C ILE A 532 -13.28 12.25 -2.54
N GLY A 533 -12.77 11.22 -1.88
CA GLY A 533 -13.61 10.22 -1.23
C GLY A 533 -14.42 9.36 -2.19
N ALA A 534 -14.01 9.19 -3.45
CA ALA A 534 -14.73 8.35 -4.42
C ALA A 534 -15.05 6.93 -3.90
N PHE A 535 -14.21 6.36 -3.04
CA PHE A 535 -14.46 5.05 -2.43
C PHE A 535 -15.65 5.07 -1.45
N PHE A 536 -15.92 6.20 -0.78
CA PHE A 536 -17.14 6.37 0.03
C PHE A 536 -18.37 6.32 -0.86
N ASP A 537 -18.35 7.08 -1.96
CA ASP A 537 -19.47 7.15 -2.90
C ASP A 537 -19.72 5.80 -3.58
N ASP A 538 -18.66 5.08 -3.96
CA ASP A 538 -18.73 3.76 -4.57
C ASP A 538 -19.38 2.76 -3.61
N CYS A 539 -18.93 2.69 -2.34
CA CYS A 539 -19.53 1.79 -1.35
C CYS A 539 -21.00 2.12 -1.11
N ALA A 540 -21.34 3.41 -0.97
CA ALA A 540 -22.72 3.85 -0.79
C ALA A 540 -23.59 3.53 -2.01
N SER A 541 -23.08 3.76 -3.22
CA SER A 541 -23.78 3.49 -4.48
C SER A 541 -24.02 1.99 -4.69
N GLN A 542 -23.04 1.13 -4.39
CA GLN A 542 -23.20 -0.31 -4.47
C GLN A 542 -24.30 -0.81 -3.54
N ARG A 543 -24.30 -0.32 -2.29
CA ARG A 543 -25.35 -0.63 -1.32
C ARG A 543 -26.73 -0.18 -1.80
N LEU A 544 -26.84 1.04 -2.33
CA LEU A 544 -28.10 1.58 -2.90
C LEU A 544 -28.61 0.74 -4.07
N ARG A 545 -27.71 0.18 -4.89
CA ARG A 545 -28.04 -0.74 -5.99
C ARG A 545 -28.32 -2.18 -5.54
N GLY A 546 -28.28 -2.45 -4.22
CA GLY A 546 -28.47 -3.79 -3.67
C GLY A 546 -27.29 -4.74 -3.91
N GLN A 547 -26.13 -4.23 -4.32
CA GLN A 547 -24.91 -5.01 -4.46
C GLN A 547 -24.30 -5.28 -3.08
N GLY A 548 -23.84 -6.52 -2.86
CA GLY A 548 -23.27 -6.94 -1.58
C GLY A 548 -21.91 -6.29 -1.34
N LEU A 549 -21.75 -5.64 -0.19
CA LEU A 549 -20.45 -5.19 0.31
C LEU A 549 -19.79 -6.29 1.16
N PRO A 550 -18.45 -6.35 1.23
CA PRO A 550 -17.76 -7.18 2.22
C PRO A 550 -18.27 -6.90 3.64
N GLN A 551 -18.40 -7.92 4.48
CA GLN A 551 -19.07 -7.85 5.79
C GLN A 551 -18.68 -6.63 6.66
N LYS A 552 -17.37 -6.30 6.72
CA LYS A 552 -16.88 -5.14 7.49
C LYS A 552 -17.35 -3.80 6.90
N LEU A 553 -17.33 -3.68 5.57
CA LEU A 553 -17.80 -2.49 4.86
C LEU A 553 -19.33 -2.39 4.93
N ASP A 554 -20.05 -3.50 4.74
CA ASP A 554 -21.51 -3.54 4.88
C ASP A 554 -21.95 -2.93 6.21
N ARG A 555 -21.25 -3.28 7.30
CA ARG A 555 -21.53 -2.83 8.66
C ARG A 555 -21.38 -1.32 8.84
N LEU A 556 -20.28 -0.75 8.36
CA LEU A 556 -20.00 0.70 8.44
C LEU A 556 -21.04 1.55 7.67
N PHE A 557 -21.56 1.01 6.56
CA PHE A 557 -22.54 1.70 5.71
C PHE A 557 -24.00 1.36 6.06
N ARG A 558 -24.26 0.76 7.24
CA ARG A 558 -25.63 0.51 7.69
C ARG A 558 -26.34 1.83 8.01
N PRO A 559 -27.68 1.89 7.83
CA PRO A 559 -28.45 3.01 8.35
C PRO A 559 -28.23 3.13 9.87
N GLY A 560 -28.08 4.36 10.36
CA GLY A 560 -28.03 4.64 11.79
C GLY A 560 -29.40 4.52 12.46
N GLU A 561 -29.47 4.88 13.74
CA GLU A 561 -30.72 4.83 14.52
C GLU A 561 -31.82 5.74 13.95
N SER A 562 -31.44 6.86 13.31
CA SER A 562 -32.36 7.78 12.66
C SER A 562 -31.66 8.63 11.59
N PHE A 563 -32.43 9.38 10.78
CA PHE A 563 -31.88 10.34 9.82
C PHE A 563 -31.04 11.46 10.45
N LEU A 564 -31.31 11.82 11.72
CA LEU A 564 -30.54 12.84 12.45
C LEU A 564 -29.29 12.25 13.13
N HIS A 565 -29.23 10.93 13.23
CA HIS A 565 -28.10 10.19 13.79
C HIS A 565 -27.67 9.08 12.81
N PRO A 566 -27.15 9.45 11.63
CA PRO A 566 -26.62 8.47 10.69
C PRO A 566 -25.42 7.75 11.31
N HIS A 567 -25.24 6.48 10.94
CA HIS A 567 -24.07 5.70 11.38
C HIS A 567 -22.77 6.26 10.79
N LEU A 568 -22.81 6.63 9.50
CA LEU A 568 -21.71 7.29 8.79
C LEU A 568 -22.25 8.50 8.02
N PHE A 569 -21.62 9.66 8.24
CA PHE A 569 -21.82 10.89 7.48
C PHE A 569 -20.47 11.33 6.90
N TRP A 570 -20.44 11.76 5.64
CA TRP A 570 -19.26 12.40 5.06
C TRP A 570 -19.59 13.65 4.24
N ALA A 571 -18.69 14.63 4.29
CA ALA A 571 -18.74 15.86 3.50
C ALA A 571 -17.44 16.07 2.74
N LYS A 572 -17.48 16.76 1.59
CA LYS A 572 -16.32 17.04 0.74
C LYS A 572 -16.09 18.55 0.64
N ARG A 573 -14.86 19.01 0.85
CA ARG A 573 -14.42 20.41 0.87
C ARG A 573 -13.13 20.59 0.10
N GLU A 574 -12.83 21.82 -0.31
CA GLU A 574 -11.57 22.11 -0.99
C GLU A 574 -10.44 22.28 0.02
N LEU A 575 -9.25 21.80 -0.33
CA LEU A 575 -8.06 21.92 0.53
C LEU A 575 -7.70 23.38 0.84
N LYS A 576 -7.94 24.29 -0.11
CA LYS A 576 -7.72 25.72 0.08
C LYS A 576 -8.48 26.28 1.27
N ASP A 577 -9.64 25.69 1.62
CA ASP A 577 -10.51 26.12 2.72
C ASP A 577 -9.80 26.07 4.08
N ILE A 578 -8.70 25.33 4.20
CA ILE A 578 -7.90 25.22 5.44
C ILE A 578 -6.45 25.69 5.28
N GLU A 579 -5.92 25.79 4.04
CA GLU A 579 -4.51 26.18 3.78
C GLU A 579 -4.21 27.68 3.88
N THR A 580 -5.16 28.59 3.57
CA THR A 580 -4.85 30.05 3.49
C THR A 580 -5.15 30.81 4.80
N GLU A 581 -4.44 31.91 5.04
CA GLU A 581 -4.57 32.74 6.27
C GLU A 581 -5.96 33.38 6.42
N ASP A 582 -6.60 33.78 5.32
CA ASP A 582 -7.91 34.44 5.31
C ASP A 582 -9.11 33.47 5.46
N ASN A 583 -8.85 32.16 5.47
CA ASN A 583 -9.89 31.14 5.47
C ASN A 583 -10.26 30.66 6.89
N LYS A 584 -11.51 30.23 7.05
CA LYS A 584 -12.08 29.75 8.32
C LYS A 584 -11.25 28.60 8.89
N ALA A 585 -11.05 28.60 10.21
CA ALA A 585 -10.51 27.45 10.91
C ALA A 585 -11.33 26.18 10.56
N PRO A 586 -10.70 24.99 10.48
CA PRO A 586 -11.44 23.76 10.39
C PRO A 586 -12.43 23.66 11.55
N GLU A 587 -13.54 22.96 11.33
CA GLU A 587 -14.50 22.71 12.40
C GLU A 587 -13.88 21.81 13.47
N GLU A 588 -14.33 21.94 14.72
CA GLU A 588 -13.87 21.07 15.80
C GLU A 588 -14.05 19.59 15.42
N ALA A 589 -12.95 18.84 15.50
CA ALA A 589 -12.89 17.42 15.26
C ALA A 589 -12.17 16.73 16.43
N HIS A 590 -12.45 15.45 16.62
CA HIS A 590 -11.74 14.64 17.60
C HIS A 590 -10.34 14.28 17.07
N VAL A 591 -10.28 13.90 15.80
CA VAL A 591 -9.06 13.47 15.13
C VAL A 591 -8.97 14.11 13.76
N SER A 592 -7.83 14.73 13.46
CA SER A 592 -7.47 15.11 12.10
C SER A 592 -6.59 14.02 11.48
N PHE A 593 -6.84 13.65 10.23
CA PHE A 593 -6.09 12.64 9.48
C PHE A 593 -5.49 13.26 8.21
N ILE A 594 -4.17 13.26 8.09
CA ILE A 594 -3.44 13.76 6.92
C ILE A 594 -2.85 12.55 6.17
N ASN A 595 -3.09 12.47 4.87
CA ASN A 595 -2.55 11.41 4.03
C ASN A 595 -1.71 11.98 2.87
N GLU A 596 -0.42 11.64 2.85
CA GLU A 596 0.50 11.90 1.73
C GLU A 596 0.44 13.35 1.19
N TYR A 597 0.42 14.32 2.11
CA TYR A 597 0.31 15.75 1.83
C TYR A 597 1.61 16.36 1.28
N PHE A 598 2.77 15.84 1.69
CA PHE A 598 4.06 16.41 1.31
C PHE A 598 4.45 16.05 -0.14
N ARG A 599 4.68 17.09 -0.95
CA ARG A 599 4.92 16.96 -2.40
C ARG A 599 6.41 16.95 -2.73
N PRO A 600 6.96 15.85 -3.27
CA PRO A 600 8.34 15.81 -3.71
C PRO A 600 8.50 16.59 -5.02
N LYS A 601 9.64 17.25 -5.18
CA LYS A 601 10.09 17.93 -6.42
C LYS A 601 11.39 17.29 -6.89
N PRO A 602 11.70 17.27 -8.20
CA PRO A 602 12.98 16.79 -8.67
C PRO A 602 14.12 17.68 -8.17
N ALA A 603 15.24 17.07 -7.80
CA ALA A 603 16.45 17.74 -7.38
C ALA A 603 17.70 16.96 -7.80
N LEU A 604 18.83 17.65 -7.81
CA LEU A 604 20.16 17.06 -7.98
C LEU A 604 20.97 17.36 -6.74
N VAL A 605 21.64 16.35 -6.20
CA VAL A 605 22.40 16.47 -4.95
C VAL A 605 23.80 15.89 -5.11
N HIS A 606 24.78 16.51 -4.47
CA HIS A 606 26.10 15.93 -4.29
C HIS A 606 26.06 14.87 -3.18
N GLN A 607 26.99 13.93 -3.20
CA GLN A 607 27.13 12.97 -2.11
C GLN A 607 27.76 13.67 -0.89
N THR A 608 26.92 14.11 0.05
CA THR A 608 27.34 14.80 1.28
C THR A 608 27.12 13.98 2.55
N GLY A 609 26.39 12.86 2.47
CA GLY A 609 26.02 12.02 3.61
C GLY A 609 26.43 10.55 3.48
N PRO A 610 26.01 9.70 4.45
CA PRO A 610 26.34 8.27 4.47
C PRO A 610 25.66 7.52 3.31
N GLU A 611 26.36 6.56 2.72
CA GLU A 611 25.88 5.75 1.58
C GLU A 611 24.49 5.15 1.80
N SER A 612 23.73 4.97 0.73
CA SER A 612 22.42 4.32 0.76
C SER A 612 22.57 2.86 1.17
N PRO A 613 21.74 2.39 2.13
CA PRO A 613 21.84 1.02 2.57
C PRO A 613 21.48 0.01 1.49
N VAL A 614 22.45 -0.81 1.12
CA VAL A 614 22.29 -1.95 0.22
C VAL A 614 22.39 -3.24 1.02
N SER A 615 21.36 -4.08 0.92
CA SER A 615 21.23 -5.29 1.74
C SER A 615 20.76 -6.49 0.91
N THR A 616 20.80 -7.67 1.54
CA THR A 616 20.35 -8.95 0.96
C THR A 616 20.95 -9.18 -0.43
N PHE A 617 22.29 -9.17 -0.48
CA PHE A 617 23.06 -9.43 -1.69
C PHE A 617 22.85 -8.44 -2.85
N GLY A 618 22.38 -7.23 -2.54
CA GLY A 618 22.06 -6.22 -3.53
C GLY A 618 20.71 -6.40 -4.18
N LEU A 619 19.74 -7.03 -3.50
CA LEU A 619 18.33 -7.11 -3.88
C LEU A 619 17.44 -6.04 -3.21
N GLN A 620 17.96 -5.35 -2.20
CA GLN A 620 17.26 -4.29 -1.48
C GLN A 620 18.13 -3.04 -1.39
N VAL A 621 17.56 -1.92 -1.83
CA VAL A 621 18.17 -0.59 -1.79
C VAL A 621 17.22 0.37 -1.11
N ASP A 622 17.68 0.93 0.01
CA ASP A 622 16.94 1.93 0.78
C ASP A 622 17.32 3.34 0.32
N LEU A 623 16.34 4.24 0.29
CA LEU A 623 16.60 5.66 0.05
C LEU A 623 17.40 6.22 1.23
N ALA A 624 18.42 7.02 0.93
CA ALA A 624 19.08 7.84 1.93
C ALA A 624 18.22 9.08 2.16
N ASP A 625 17.73 9.25 3.39
CA ASP A 625 16.96 10.41 3.82
C ASP A 625 17.87 11.40 4.56
N ASN A 626 17.95 12.63 4.06
CA ASN A 626 18.67 13.73 4.68
C ASN A 626 17.74 14.93 4.88
N PHE A 627 17.63 15.45 6.11
CA PHE A 627 16.88 16.66 6.41
C PHE A 627 17.84 17.81 6.63
N THR A 628 17.73 18.86 5.82
CA THR A 628 18.60 20.04 5.90
C THR A 628 17.80 21.23 6.43
N VAL A 629 18.41 21.98 7.35
CA VAL A 629 17.88 23.22 7.90
C VAL A 629 18.89 24.32 7.57
N GLU A 630 18.65 25.06 6.50
CA GLU A 630 19.39 26.30 6.17
C GLU A 630 18.55 27.52 6.58
N GLU A 631 19.16 28.70 6.71
CA GLU A 631 18.51 29.93 7.25
C GLU A 631 17.20 30.32 6.53
N SER A 632 17.02 29.89 5.27
CA SER A 632 15.82 30.18 4.47
C SER A 632 15.16 28.96 3.79
N ASP A 633 15.70 27.75 3.95
CA ASP A 633 15.20 26.56 3.25
C ASP A 633 15.28 25.32 4.16
N GLN A 634 14.13 24.70 4.42
CA GLN A 634 14.01 23.46 5.17
C GLN A 634 13.46 22.40 4.23
N ALA A 635 14.17 21.29 4.05
CA ALA A 635 13.73 20.26 3.12
C ALA A 635 14.28 18.88 3.47
N TRP A 636 13.50 17.85 3.16
CA TRP A 636 14.01 16.49 3.05
C TRP A 636 14.51 16.23 1.63
N TYR A 637 15.72 15.72 1.53
CA TYR A 637 16.29 15.19 0.29
C TYR A 637 16.34 13.67 0.38
N ARG A 638 15.88 13.01 -0.69
CA ARG A 638 15.90 11.55 -0.79
C ARG A 638 16.56 11.12 -2.07
N THR A 639 17.52 10.23 -1.95
CA THR A 639 18.33 9.79 -3.08
C THR A 639 18.85 8.37 -2.85
N VAL A 640 19.54 7.82 -3.84
CA VAL A 640 20.23 6.54 -3.75
C VAL A 640 21.73 6.76 -3.96
N TRP A 641 22.50 6.82 -2.88
CA TRP A 641 23.96 6.87 -2.92
C TRP A 641 24.54 5.47 -2.90
N LEU A 642 24.70 4.83 -4.06
CA LEU A 642 25.13 3.43 -4.09
C LEU A 642 26.58 3.24 -3.59
N PRO A 643 26.80 2.37 -2.60
CA PRO A 643 28.12 2.07 -2.06
C PRO A 643 29.02 1.40 -3.12
N PRO A 644 30.35 1.44 -2.96
CA PRO A 644 31.27 0.62 -3.73
C PRO A 644 30.87 -0.86 -3.69
N GLU A 645 31.06 -1.59 -4.79
CA GLU A 645 30.69 -3.01 -4.88
C GLU A 645 31.39 -3.88 -3.81
N SER A 646 32.60 -3.48 -3.40
CA SER A 646 33.36 -4.14 -2.33
C SER A 646 32.68 -4.10 -0.96
N HIS A 647 31.74 -3.17 -0.76
CA HIS A 647 30.97 -3.01 0.47
C HIS A 647 29.61 -3.71 0.39
N VAL A 648 29.40 -4.66 -0.53
CA VAL A 648 28.13 -5.41 -0.59
C VAL A 648 28.43 -6.90 -0.68
N THR A 649 27.85 -7.68 0.21
CA THR A 649 27.98 -9.15 0.18
C THR A 649 27.50 -9.68 -1.17
N PRO A 650 28.31 -10.47 -1.90
CA PRO A 650 27.90 -11.00 -3.19
C PRO A 650 26.80 -12.05 -3.05
N HIS A 651 25.97 -12.17 -4.07
CA HIS A 651 24.93 -13.20 -4.15
C HIS A 651 25.52 -14.60 -3.95
N PRO A 652 24.92 -15.44 -3.09
CA PRO A 652 25.52 -16.71 -2.66
C PRO A 652 25.75 -17.70 -3.81
N GLU A 653 24.88 -17.71 -4.82
CA GLU A 653 25.03 -18.57 -6.00
C GLU A 653 25.99 -18.02 -7.07
N ASP A 654 26.01 -16.70 -7.29
CA ASP A 654 26.82 -16.10 -8.35
C ASP A 654 27.09 -14.62 -8.08
N ARG A 655 28.34 -14.28 -7.77
CA ARG A 655 28.77 -12.90 -7.49
C ARG A 655 28.44 -11.90 -8.60
N ARG A 656 28.33 -12.36 -9.86
CA ARG A 656 28.07 -11.52 -11.02
C ARG A 656 26.71 -10.84 -10.96
N LEU A 657 25.74 -11.43 -10.26
CA LEU A 657 24.40 -10.89 -10.09
C LEU A 657 24.45 -9.56 -9.33
N THR A 658 25.05 -9.57 -8.13
CA THR A 658 25.21 -8.36 -7.29
C THR A 658 25.99 -7.27 -8.02
N GLN A 659 27.13 -7.63 -8.64
CA GLN A 659 27.96 -6.68 -9.38
C GLN A 659 27.19 -6.00 -10.52
N THR A 660 26.47 -6.79 -11.32
CA THR A 660 25.74 -6.26 -12.48
C THR A 660 24.52 -5.43 -12.04
N LEU A 661 23.84 -5.81 -10.96
CA LEU A 661 22.72 -5.03 -10.38
C LEU A 661 23.18 -3.64 -9.91
N LEU A 662 24.27 -3.57 -9.15
CA LEU A 662 24.79 -2.31 -8.62
C LEU A 662 25.34 -1.41 -9.73
N ARG A 663 26.07 -1.99 -10.69
CA ARG A 663 26.57 -1.27 -11.85
C ARG A 663 25.43 -0.65 -12.65
N LEU A 664 24.39 -1.42 -12.98
CA LEU A 664 23.27 -0.90 -13.75
C LEU A 664 22.53 0.23 -13.04
N GLN A 665 22.26 0.09 -11.74
CA GLN A 665 21.61 1.16 -11.00
C GLN A 665 22.45 2.44 -10.96
N ARG A 666 23.78 2.32 -10.77
CA ARG A 666 24.68 3.48 -10.77
C ARG A 666 24.64 4.20 -12.11
N VAL A 667 24.74 3.47 -13.20
CA VAL A 667 24.73 4.04 -14.55
C VAL A 667 23.37 4.66 -14.89
N ILE A 668 22.25 4.02 -14.51
CA ILE A 668 20.90 4.60 -14.68
C ILE A 668 20.73 5.89 -13.86
N ALA A 669 21.20 5.91 -12.62
CA ALA A 669 21.14 7.10 -11.78
C ALA A 669 21.98 8.25 -12.37
N GLN A 670 23.19 7.96 -12.84
CA GLN A 670 24.05 8.94 -13.53
C GLN A 670 23.41 9.45 -14.83
N ALA A 671 22.87 8.56 -15.66
CA ALA A 671 22.14 8.91 -16.87
C ALA A 671 20.94 9.81 -16.58
N THR A 672 20.18 9.49 -15.52
CA THR A 672 19.06 10.31 -15.05
C THR A 672 19.54 11.69 -14.60
N ALA A 673 20.62 11.77 -13.81
CA ALA A 673 21.20 13.05 -13.37
C ALA A 673 21.69 13.89 -14.56
N SER A 674 22.41 13.30 -15.51
CA SER A 674 22.89 13.99 -16.70
C SER A 674 21.75 14.51 -17.57
N LEU A 675 20.65 13.76 -17.74
CA LEU A 675 19.48 14.23 -18.49
C LEU A 675 18.79 15.42 -17.78
N MET A 676 18.88 15.51 -16.46
CA MET A 676 18.40 16.65 -15.67
C MET A 676 19.37 17.85 -15.66
N GLY A 677 20.46 17.80 -16.44
CA GLY A 677 21.48 18.86 -16.50
C GLY A 677 22.53 18.77 -15.40
N GLY A 678 22.62 17.65 -14.70
CA GLY A 678 23.57 17.43 -13.62
C GLY A 678 24.96 16.99 -14.08
N ASN A 679 25.96 17.30 -13.26
CA ASN A 679 27.35 16.86 -13.44
C ASN A 679 27.55 15.41 -12.98
N SER A 680 28.72 14.83 -13.28
CA SER A 680 29.02 13.41 -12.98
C SER A 680 29.07 13.03 -11.50
N ASP A 681 29.22 14.02 -10.62
CA ASP A 681 29.26 13.88 -9.17
C ASP A 681 27.90 14.12 -8.50
N GLN A 682 26.89 14.49 -9.29
CA GLN A 682 25.52 14.72 -8.83
C GLN A 682 24.65 13.49 -9.04
N TRP A 683 23.72 13.27 -8.11
CA TRP A 683 22.78 12.16 -8.11
C TRP A 683 21.35 12.67 -8.19
N PRO A 684 20.43 11.92 -8.83
CA PRO A 684 19.03 12.28 -8.85
C PRO A 684 18.44 12.13 -7.44
N ALA A 685 17.60 13.08 -7.06
CA ALA A 685 16.94 13.10 -5.76
C ALA A 685 15.53 13.67 -5.87
N THR A 686 14.70 13.38 -4.88
CA THR A 686 13.50 14.18 -4.60
C THR A 686 13.78 15.15 -3.45
N LYS A 687 13.44 16.42 -3.63
CA LYS A 687 13.39 17.45 -2.58
C LYS A 687 11.95 17.65 -2.12
N VAL A 688 11.70 17.50 -0.83
CA VAL A 688 10.40 17.75 -0.19
C VAL A 688 10.55 19.02 0.66
N PRO A 689 10.12 20.20 0.17
CA PRO A 689 10.25 21.44 0.91
C PRO A 689 9.27 21.51 2.09
N VAL A 690 9.71 22.11 3.18
CA VAL A 690 8.93 22.45 4.37
C VAL A 690 8.89 23.97 4.48
N GLY A 691 7.73 24.55 4.24
CA GLY A 691 7.51 25.99 4.29
C GLY A 691 6.45 26.40 5.30
N ALA A 692 6.17 27.70 5.34
CA ALA A 692 5.18 28.29 6.25
C ALA A 692 3.79 27.66 6.12
N ALA A 693 3.36 27.32 4.90
CA ALA A 693 2.05 26.70 4.65
C ALA A 693 1.89 25.34 5.38
N GLN A 694 2.94 24.51 5.41
CA GLN A 694 2.93 23.25 6.15
C GLN A 694 2.80 23.50 7.65
N PHE A 695 3.60 24.41 8.22
CA PHE A 695 3.54 24.75 9.65
C PHE A 695 2.19 25.35 10.08
N GLN A 696 1.61 26.21 9.24
CA GLN A 696 0.30 26.80 9.47
C GLN A 696 -0.81 25.75 9.45
N LEU A 697 -0.80 24.84 8.47
CA LEU A 697 -1.77 23.75 8.39
C LEU A 697 -1.74 22.90 9.67
N PHE A 698 -0.55 22.45 10.09
CA PHE A 698 -0.43 21.64 11.31
C PHE A 698 -0.89 22.39 12.56
N SER A 699 -0.53 23.68 12.70
CA SER A 699 -1.01 24.51 13.81
C SER A 699 -2.54 24.57 13.85
N LYS A 700 -3.19 24.87 12.73
CA LYS A 700 -4.66 24.93 12.64
C LYS A 700 -5.32 23.59 12.97
N LEU A 701 -4.77 22.48 12.50
CA LEU A 701 -5.32 21.16 12.80
C LEU A 701 -5.16 20.81 14.29
N HIS A 702 -4.03 21.16 14.91
CA HIS A 702 -3.80 20.96 16.34
C HIS A 702 -4.62 21.88 17.26
N GLU A 703 -5.02 23.06 16.77
CA GLU A 703 -5.93 23.97 17.49
C GLU A 703 -7.37 23.46 17.52
N ASN A 704 -7.79 22.68 16.51
CA ASN A 704 -9.17 22.23 16.31
C ASN A 704 -9.33 20.70 16.41
N SER A 705 -8.29 19.99 16.81
CA SER A 705 -8.32 18.53 17.01
C SER A 705 -7.44 18.09 18.16
N ASP A 706 -7.89 17.07 18.89
CA ASP A 706 -7.11 16.49 19.98
C ASP A 706 -5.85 15.81 19.43
N TRP A 707 -6.05 14.97 18.41
CA TRP A 707 -4.99 14.20 17.76
C TRP A 707 -4.90 14.52 16.27
N VAL A 708 -3.68 14.63 15.76
CA VAL A 708 -3.39 14.71 14.33
C VAL A 708 -2.64 13.46 13.93
N LEU A 709 -3.24 12.65 13.06
CA LEU A 709 -2.69 11.41 12.52
C LEU A 709 -2.17 11.69 11.12
N THR A 710 -0.88 11.51 10.87
CA THR A 710 -0.27 11.72 9.56
C THR A 710 0.27 10.41 9.01
N VAL A 711 -0.24 9.99 7.85
CA VAL A 711 0.31 8.88 7.04
C VAL A 711 0.93 9.48 5.80
N ASP A 712 2.26 9.61 5.78
CA ASP A 712 2.94 10.26 4.67
C ASP A 712 4.31 9.61 4.48
N ARG A 713 4.65 9.26 3.24
CA ARG A 713 5.96 8.66 2.98
C ARG A 713 7.07 9.68 3.09
N ASN A 714 6.80 10.94 2.72
CA ASN A 714 7.70 12.08 2.54
C ASN A 714 7.96 12.86 3.84
N LEU A 715 7.06 12.77 4.81
CA LEU A 715 7.24 13.33 6.14
C LEU A 715 8.29 12.56 6.95
N GLY A 716 9.18 13.29 7.63
CA GLY A 716 10.05 12.75 8.66
C GLY A 716 9.72 13.31 10.05
N VAL A 717 10.19 12.62 11.11
CA VAL A 717 9.98 13.05 12.50
C VAL A 717 10.62 14.40 12.81
N GLU A 718 11.59 14.83 12.00
CA GLU A 718 12.35 16.07 12.19
C GLU A 718 11.45 17.31 12.29
N LEU A 719 10.26 17.29 11.67
CA LEU A 719 9.29 18.40 11.74
C LEU A 719 8.77 18.66 13.16
N PHE A 720 8.77 17.64 14.01
CA PHE A 720 8.22 17.68 15.37
C PHE A 720 9.22 17.24 16.45
N ASP A 721 10.40 16.73 16.08
CA ASP A 721 11.39 16.15 17.00
C ASP A 721 12.79 16.72 16.75
N SER A 722 12.88 18.06 16.62
CA SER A 722 14.13 18.80 16.42
C SER A 722 14.32 19.91 17.46
N PRO A 723 14.51 19.58 18.75
CA PRO A 723 14.58 20.57 19.83
C PRO A 723 15.82 21.47 19.79
N MET A 724 16.87 21.04 19.08
CA MET A 724 18.11 21.83 18.90
C MET A 724 18.11 22.68 17.63
N ALA A 725 17.13 22.49 16.72
CA ALA A 725 17.02 23.30 15.51
C ALA A 725 16.46 24.70 15.83
N PRO A 726 16.80 25.76 15.08
CA PRO A 726 16.25 27.09 15.32
C PRO A 726 14.82 27.28 14.77
N GLY A 727 14.16 28.35 15.20
CA GLY A 727 12.91 28.84 14.61
C GLY A 727 11.70 27.91 14.82
N PRO A 728 10.80 27.76 13.82
CA PRO A 728 9.55 27.02 13.95
C PRO A 728 9.72 25.53 14.34
N LEU A 729 10.85 24.92 14.01
CA LEU A 729 11.13 23.52 14.35
C LEU A 729 11.28 23.32 15.87
N LYS A 730 11.93 24.26 16.56
CA LYS A 730 12.02 24.25 18.02
C LYS A 730 10.65 24.40 18.65
N GLU A 731 9.90 25.39 18.18
CA GLU A 731 8.55 25.67 18.69
C GLU A 731 7.65 24.44 18.54
N ASN A 732 7.69 23.76 17.40
CA ASN A 732 6.96 22.50 17.20
C ASN A 732 7.44 21.39 18.15
N ALA A 733 8.75 21.23 18.32
CA ALA A 733 9.31 20.22 19.20
C ALA A 733 8.93 20.43 20.68
N ASP A 734 8.76 21.69 21.08
CA ASP A 734 8.30 22.05 22.42
C ASP A 734 6.79 21.85 22.56
N ARG A 735 6.00 22.34 21.59
CA ARG A 735 4.52 22.35 21.61
C ARG A 735 3.87 20.99 21.39
N PHE A 736 4.47 20.12 20.57
CA PHE A 736 3.83 18.86 20.19
C PHE A 736 4.48 17.65 20.84
N LEU A 737 3.65 16.65 21.14
CA LEU A 737 4.07 15.30 21.50
C LEU A 737 3.83 14.39 20.30
N ILE A 738 4.83 13.58 19.96
CA ILE A 738 4.70 12.63 18.86
C ILE A 738 4.78 11.19 19.35
N ASP A 739 3.89 10.36 18.84
CA ASP A 739 4.08 8.92 18.75
C ASP A 739 4.44 8.59 17.29
N TYR A 740 5.68 8.18 17.10
CA TYR A 740 6.19 7.75 15.81
C TYR A 740 6.65 6.30 15.89
N THR A 741 6.24 5.50 14.92
CA THR A 741 6.78 4.15 14.72
C THR A 741 7.19 4.03 13.26
N PRO A 742 8.46 3.72 12.96
CA PRO A 742 8.88 3.49 11.58
C PRO A 742 8.19 2.21 11.05
N LEU A 743 7.09 2.37 10.32
CA LEU A 743 6.39 1.28 9.63
C LEU A 743 7.14 0.95 8.33
N GLN A 744 8.26 0.24 8.41
CA GLN A 744 8.99 -0.17 7.21
C GLN A 744 8.72 -1.64 6.86
N VAL A 745 7.85 -1.86 5.87
CA VAL A 745 7.82 -3.09 5.08
C VAL A 745 8.11 -2.74 3.62
N GLY A 746 9.16 -3.36 3.06
CA GLY A 746 9.56 -3.12 1.68
C GLY A 746 10.31 -1.80 1.46
N SER A 747 10.24 -1.26 0.25
CA SER A 747 10.94 -0.02 -0.15
C SER A 747 10.02 1.21 -0.28
N ALA A 748 8.70 1.03 -0.19
CA ALA A 748 7.67 2.06 -0.36
C ALA A 748 6.90 2.39 0.94
N GLY A 749 7.47 2.05 2.10
CA GLY A 749 6.78 2.15 3.40
C GLY A 749 6.27 3.55 3.70
N GLN A 750 4.96 3.67 3.92
CA GLN A 750 4.35 4.89 4.45
C GLN A 750 4.69 5.04 5.93
N GLN A 751 4.95 6.25 6.39
CA GLN A 751 5.22 6.51 7.80
C GLN A 751 3.93 6.97 8.48
N LEU A 752 3.57 6.36 9.62
CA LEU A 752 2.48 6.83 10.46
C LEU A 752 3.05 7.56 11.67
N MET A 753 2.55 8.78 11.88
CA MET A 753 2.85 9.59 13.05
C MET A 753 1.55 10.06 13.69
N VAL A 754 1.50 10.03 15.01
CA VAL A 754 0.46 10.69 15.80
C VAL A 754 1.11 11.88 16.47
N SER A 755 0.53 13.06 16.33
CA SER A 755 0.92 14.24 17.09
C SER A 755 -0.25 14.74 17.95
N THR A 756 0.05 15.38 19.07
CA THR A 756 -0.93 16.08 19.92
C THR A 756 -0.32 17.32 20.57
N SER A 757 -1.15 18.33 20.83
CA SER A 757 -0.82 19.59 21.53
C SER A 757 -1.01 19.51 23.05
N TRP A 758 -1.45 18.37 23.59
CA TRP A 758 -1.80 18.17 25.01
C TRP A 758 -0.60 18.06 25.97
N VAL A 759 0.45 18.86 25.76
CA VAL A 759 1.65 18.89 26.62
C VAL A 759 1.32 19.36 28.04
N GLU A 760 0.40 20.32 28.17
CA GLU A 760 0.08 20.96 29.45
C GLU A 760 -0.57 19.98 30.44
N GLU A 761 -1.49 19.14 29.99
CA GLU A 761 -2.16 18.13 30.84
C GLU A 761 -1.14 17.12 31.41
N VAL A 762 -0.22 16.65 30.56
CA VAL A 762 0.86 15.77 31.00
C VAL A 762 1.78 16.47 31.99
N GLY A 763 2.01 17.78 31.81
CA GLY A 763 2.74 18.62 32.76
C GLY A 763 2.14 18.59 34.17
N GLU A 764 0.81 18.74 34.30
CA GLU A 764 0.12 18.70 35.60
C GLU A 764 0.20 17.32 36.28
N LEU A 765 0.08 16.23 35.50
CA LEU A 765 0.27 14.87 36.00
C LEU A 765 1.70 14.64 36.49
N LEU A 766 2.69 15.15 35.75
CA LEU A 766 4.10 15.10 36.14
C LEU A 766 4.34 15.92 37.42
N LYS A 767 3.73 17.10 37.62
CA LYS A 767 3.85 17.87 38.87
C LYS A 767 3.45 17.03 40.09
N THR A 768 2.35 16.30 39.98
CA THR A 768 1.86 15.42 41.04
C THR A 768 2.86 14.30 41.31
N THR A 769 3.38 13.67 40.25
CA THR A 769 4.36 12.59 40.34
C THR A 769 5.68 13.05 40.96
N LEU A 770 6.20 14.21 40.55
CA LEU A 770 7.44 14.79 41.09
C LEU A 770 7.31 15.06 42.59
N ARG A 771 6.16 15.58 43.04
CA ARG A 771 5.88 15.79 44.46
C ARG A 771 5.93 14.48 45.25
N GLU A 772 5.34 13.40 44.73
CA GLU A 772 5.38 12.08 45.35
C GLU A 772 6.80 11.48 45.39
N MET A 773 7.63 11.78 44.40
CA MET A 773 9.02 11.35 44.31
C MET A 773 9.98 12.24 45.11
N LEU A 774 9.47 13.21 45.88
CA LEU A 774 10.26 14.18 46.65
C LEU A 774 11.17 15.07 45.78
N ILE A 775 10.77 15.29 44.53
CA ILE A 775 11.40 16.22 43.58
C ILE A 775 10.60 17.54 43.61
N SER A 776 11.28 18.69 43.51
CA SER A 776 10.61 19.99 43.51
C SER A 776 9.69 20.12 42.28
N PRO A 777 8.36 20.27 42.43
CA PRO A 777 7.42 20.26 41.31
C PRO A 777 7.25 21.68 40.73
N THR A 778 8.29 22.20 40.08
CA THR A 778 8.23 23.49 39.35
C THR A 778 7.88 23.25 37.88
N ASP A 779 7.30 24.26 37.20
CA ASP A 779 7.04 24.19 35.75
C ASP A 779 8.31 23.89 34.96
N LEU A 780 9.43 24.49 35.38
CA LEU A 780 10.75 24.23 34.79
C LEU A 780 11.18 22.77 34.96
N ALA A 781 11.01 22.17 36.15
CA ALA A 781 11.33 20.77 36.37
C ALA A 781 10.45 19.83 35.54
N CYS A 782 9.15 20.13 35.41
CA CYS A 782 8.24 19.36 34.56
C CYS A 782 8.61 19.46 33.08
N GLY A 783 8.90 20.67 32.59
CA GLY A 783 9.37 20.90 31.22
C GLY A 783 10.66 20.15 30.92
N GLU A 784 11.62 20.17 31.84
CA GLU A 784 12.87 19.41 31.71
C GLU A 784 12.63 17.90 31.70
N VAL A 785 11.82 17.35 32.62
CA VAL A 785 11.49 15.92 32.61
C VAL A 785 10.81 15.51 31.31
N LEU A 786 9.87 16.32 30.81
CA LEU A 786 9.22 16.09 29.52
C LEU A 786 10.25 16.07 28.38
N ARG A 787 11.19 17.04 28.36
CA ARG A 787 12.28 17.11 27.37
C ARG A 787 13.18 15.87 27.44
N LEU A 788 13.54 15.43 28.64
CA LEU A 788 14.34 14.22 28.85
C LEU A 788 13.60 12.97 28.36
N LEU A 789 12.32 12.84 28.68
CA LEU A 789 11.48 11.74 28.19
C LEU A 789 11.35 11.75 26.67
N LYS A 790 11.11 12.91 26.04
CA LYS A 790 11.08 13.07 24.58
C LYS A 790 12.39 12.58 23.93
N SER A 791 13.55 12.83 24.58
CA SER A 791 14.85 12.36 24.10
C SER A 791 15.03 10.84 24.11
N ILE A 792 14.30 10.13 24.98
CA ILE A 792 14.23 8.66 24.98
C ILE A 792 13.15 8.26 23.97
N SER A 793 11.90 8.67 24.23
CA SER A 793 10.79 8.58 23.29
C SER A 793 9.53 9.36 23.68
N GLY A 794 8.87 9.94 22.67
CA GLY A 794 7.56 10.57 22.81
C GLY A 794 6.41 9.60 23.17
N ARG A 795 6.51 8.30 22.85
CA ARG A 795 5.45 7.33 23.23
C ARG A 795 5.41 7.09 24.74
N LEU A 796 6.55 7.18 25.42
CA LEU A 796 6.61 7.11 26.89
C LEU A 796 5.78 8.22 27.52
N VAL A 797 5.85 9.44 26.95
CA VAL A 797 5.07 10.58 27.44
C VAL A 797 3.57 10.36 27.21
N MET A 798 3.18 9.88 26.02
CA MET A 798 1.78 9.51 25.73
C MET A 798 1.29 8.37 26.64
N ARG A 799 2.15 7.42 26.99
CA ARG A 799 1.83 6.34 27.92
C ARG A 799 1.61 6.85 29.34
N VAL A 800 2.38 7.84 29.78
CA VAL A 800 2.19 8.51 31.07
C VAL A 800 0.84 9.23 31.12
N ALA A 801 0.44 9.88 30.03
CA ALA A 801 -0.89 10.48 29.89
C ALA A 801 -2.01 9.42 30.04
N ARG A 802 -1.84 8.27 29.38
CA ARG A 802 -2.79 7.14 29.42
C ARG A 802 -2.84 6.43 30.78
N PHE A 803 -1.69 6.25 31.42
CA PHE A 803 -1.52 5.41 32.60
C PHE A 803 -0.71 6.14 33.69
N PRO A 804 -1.38 6.93 34.55
CA PRO A 804 -0.69 7.73 35.57
C PRO A 804 0.21 6.93 36.51
N TRP A 805 -0.08 5.65 36.75
CA TRP A 805 0.75 4.79 37.62
C TRP A 805 2.14 4.49 37.04
N VAL A 806 2.33 4.60 35.72
CA VAL A 806 3.62 4.42 35.04
C VAL A 806 4.49 5.69 35.13
N ALA A 807 3.92 6.82 35.58
CA ALA A 807 4.63 8.10 35.65
C ALA A 807 5.91 8.03 36.50
N LYS A 808 5.90 7.29 37.62
CA LYS A 808 7.07 7.13 38.49
C LYS A 808 8.23 6.40 37.80
N GLU A 809 7.90 5.39 37.00
CA GLU A 809 8.88 4.66 36.21
C GLU A 809 9.42 5.54 35.07
N ALA A 810 8.54 6.29 34.39
CA ALA A 810 8.96 7.24 33.36
C ALA A 810 9.91 8.32 33.90
N VAL A 811 9.57 8.96 35.04
CA VAL A 811 10.48 9.91 35.69
C VAL A 811 11.81 9.23 36.03
N SER A 812 11.79 7.98 36.51
CA SER A 812 13.03 7.22 36.80
C SER A 812 13.86 6.97 35.55
N LEU A 813 13.25 6.71 34.39
CA LEU A 813 13.96 6.61 33.10
C LEU A 813 14.64 7.93 32.73
N ALA A 814 13.97 9.07 32.95
CA ALA A 814 14.57 10.39 32.73
C ALA A 814 15.79 10.62 33.64
N VAL A 815 15.72 10.19 34.90
CA VAL A 815 16.86 10.24 35.84
C VAL A 815 18.01 9.37 35.36
N VAL A 816 17.74 8.12 34.97
CA VAL A 816 18.78 7.20 34.46
C VAL A 816 19.47 7.79 33.22
N ARG A 817 18.70 8.36 32.29
CA ARG A 817 19.26 9.04 31.12
C ARG A 817 20.20 10.18 31.50
N GLU A 818 19.84 11.00 32.49
CA GLU A 818 20.72 12.07 32.98
C GLU A 818 21.99 11.54 33.66
N VAL A 819 21.90 10.46 34.43
CA VAL A 819 23.08 9.79 35.00
C VAL A 819 24.03 9.30 33.90
N LEU A 820 23.48 8.68 32.84
CA LEU A 820 24.27 8.23 31.68
C LEU A 820 24.88 9.38 30.87
N ARG A 821 24.21 10.55 30.83
CA ARG A 821 24.81 11.76 30.25
C ARG A 821 25.96 12.26 31.12
N GLY A 822 25.76 12.32 32.43
CA GLY A 822 26.75 12.80 33.40
C GLY A 822 28.01 11.93 33.44
N SER A 823 27.90 10.63 33.15
CA SER A 823 29.05 9.72 33.04
C SER A 823 29.77 9.78 31.69
N GLY A 824 29.27 10.56 30.72
CA GLY A 824 29.82 10.64 29.35
C GLY A 824 29.50 9.42 28.48
N GLU A 825 28.67 8.47 28.95
CA GLU A 825 28.36 7.26 28.18
C GLU A 825 27.55 7.58 26.91
N LEU A 826 26.68 8.59 26.95
CA LEU A 826 25.85 8.99 25.82
C LEU A 826 26.62 9.74 24.72
N GLU A 827 27.88 10.12 24.94
CA GLU A 827 28.73 10.73 23.90
C GLU A 827 29.14 9.73 22.80
N LYS A 828 29.05 8.42 23.08
CA LYS A 828 29.46 7.33 22.17
C LYS A 828 28.42 6.23 22.06
N ALA A 829 27.23 6.44 22.60
CA ALA A 829 26.18 5.44 22.72
C ALA A 829 24.80 6.07 22.48
N PHE A 830 23.83 5.25 22.13
CA PHE A 830 22.44 5.69 22.00
C PHE A 830 21.48 4.76 22.72
N LEU A 831 20.34 5.31 23.14
CA LEU A 831 19.30 4.60 23.88
C LEU A 831 18.21 4.07 22.94
N VAL A 832 17.73 2.86 23.20
CA VAL A 832 16.59 2.25 22.49
C VAL A 832 15.56 1.74 23.52
N PRO A 833 14.36 2.33 23.62
CA PRO A 833 13.28 1.86 24.48
C PRO A 833 12.61 0.61 23.90
N ILE A 834 12.58 -0.46 24.68
CA ILE A 834 12.18 -1.79 24.18
C ILE A 834 10.67 -1.94 24.07
N ASP A 835 9.92 -1.30 24.96
CA ASP A 835 8.45 -1.36 24.99
C ASP A 835 7.79 -0.97 23.67
N GLU A 836 8.47 -0.17 22.86
CA GLU A 836 7.97 0.32 21.57
C GLU A 836 8.19 -0.68 20.43
N HIS A 837 9.10 -1.63 20.63
CA HIS A 837 9.63 -2.54 19.62
C HIS A 837 9.42 -4.01 20.02
N ILE A 838 8.36 -4.30 20.77
CA ILE A 838 8.03 -5.67 21.18
C ILE A 838 7.90 -6.62 19.98
N PRO A 839 7.18 -6.27 18.88
CA PRO A 839 7.09 -7.16 17.72
C PRO A 839 8.46 -7.45 17.07
N PHE A 840 9.42 -6.55 17.27
CA PHE A 840 10.77 -6.64 16.71
C PHE A 840 11.66 -7.60 17.52
N LEU A 841 11.57 -7.63 18.85
CA LEU A 841 12.31 -8.60 19.68
C LEU A 841 11.57 -9.94 19.81
N PHE A 842 10.24 -9.89 19.82
CA PHE A 842 9.35 -11.04 20.05
C PHE A 842 8.35 -11.18 18.90
N PRO A 843 8.79 -11.65 17.72
CA PRO A 843 7.87 -11.88 16.60
C PRO A 843 6.79 -12.89 17.02
N LYS A 844 5.52 -12.51 16.82
CA LYS A 844 4.32 -13.28 17.21
C LYS A 844 4.45 -14.72 16.73
N THR A 845 4.79 -15.62 17.65
CA THR A 845 5.08 -17.02 17.34
C THR A 845 3.87 -17.92 17.57
N SER A 846 2.81 -17.42 18.21
CA SER A 846 1.48 -18.05 18.25
C SER A 846 0.40 -17.02 18.65
N ARG A 847 -0.85 -17.30 18.29
CA ARG A 847 -2.04 -16.51 18.65
C ARG A 847 -2.40 -16.56 20.15
N THR A 848 -1.62 -17.28 20.96
CA THR A 848 -1.92 -17.66 22.35
C THR A 848 -0.99 -17.05 23.41
N GLN A 849 -0.12 -16.10 23.07
CA GLN A 849 0.68 -15.39 24.08
C GLN A 849 0.32 -13.91 24.11
N SER A 850 -0.77 -13.61 24.82
CA SER A 850 -1.22 -12.26 25.17
C SER A 850 -0.86 -11.85 26.61
N SER A 851 -0.09 -12.65 27.36
CA SER A 851 0.31 -12.32 28.73
C SER A 851 1.80 -11.94 28.83
N GLU A 852 2.06 -10.70 29.27
CA GLU A 852 3.29 -10.19 29.91
C GLU A 852 4.59 -10.96 29.61
N GLN A 853 5.14 -10.80 28.41
CA GLN A 853 6.52 -11.22 28.15
C GLN A 853 7.47 -10.30 28.93
N ARG A 854 8.16 -10.84 29.94
CA ARG A 854 9.20 -10.15 30.70
C ARG A 854 10.26 -9.61 29.74
N ARG A 855 10.59 -8.32 29.88
CA ARG A 855 11.54 -7.62 29.01
C ARG A 855 12.16 -6.44 29.74
N PRO A 856 13.36 -5.99 29.33
CA PRO A 856 13.97 -4.80 29.89
C PRO A 856 13.27 -3.54 29.41
N ASP A 857 13.49 -2.42 30.11
CA ASP A 857 13.00 -1.11 29.70
C ASP A 857 13.81 -0.50 28.54
N LEU A 858 15.15 -0.53 28.63
CA LEU A 858 16.05 0.17 27.70
C LEU A 858 17.22 -0.71 27.24
N LEU A 859 17.71 -0.42 26.02
CA LEU A 859 19.04 -0.84 25.55
C LEU A 859 19.95 0.39 25.48
N LEU A 860 21.19 0.24 25.94
CA LEU A 860 22.27 1.18 25.64
C LEU A 860 23.21 0.52 24.63
N VAL A 861 23.21 1.03 23.41
CA VAL A 861 23.95 0.42 22.29
C VAL A 861 25.23 1.20 22.04
N ARG A 862 26.36 0.50 22.10
CA ARG A 862 27.71 1.03 21.89
C ARG A 862 28.38 0.31 20.73
N PRO A 863 28.35 0.89 19.52
CA PRO A 863 29.13 0.40 18.40
C PRO A 863 30.60 0.81 18.59
N ARG A 864 31.50 -0.15 18.68
CA ARG A 864 32.94 0.13 18.65
C ARG A 864 33.36 0.33 17.19
N LEU A 865 33.78 1.56 16.87
CA LEU A 865 34.08 2.00 15.49
C LEU A 865 35.34 1.34 14.89
N GLU A 866 36.10 0.62 15.70
CA GLU A 866 37.21 -0.21 15.25
C GLU A 866 36.71 -1.41 14.41
N ARG A 867 37.41 -1.72 13.33
CA ARG A 867 37.01 -2.81 12.42
C ARG A 867 37.00 -4.16 13.16
N LYS A 868 35.88 -4.89 13.08
CA LYS A 868 35.59 -6.17 13.78
C LYS A 868 35.44 -6.07 15.30
N ALA A 869 35.40 -4.87 15.89
CA ALA A 869 35.14 -4.74 17.31
C ALA A 869 33.71 -5.20 17.64
N PRO A 870 33.50 -5.75 18.86
CA PRO A 870 32.19 -6.23 19.25
C PRO A 870 31.20 -5.07 19.37
N LEU A 871 29.96 -5.32 18.96
CA LEU A 871 28.83 -4.50 19.33
C LEU A 871 28.54 -4.75 20.81
N GLU A 872 28.57 -3.72 21.63
CA GLU A 872 28.23 -3.84 23.05
C GLU A 872 26.81 -3.34 23.27
N ILE A 873 25.98 -4.17 23.91
CA ILE A 873 24.61 -3.80 24.27
C ILE A 873 24.41 -4.05 25.77
N ASP A 874 24.12 -2.99 26.50
CA ASP A 874 23.67 -3.12 27.89
C ASP A 874 22.15 -3.21 27.91
N PHE A 875 21.62 -4.27 28.51
CA PHE A 875 20.20 -4.45 28.76
C PHE A 875 19.90 -3.84 30.13
N MET A 876 19.03 -2.84 30.16
CA MET A 876 18.80 -2.00 31.34
C MET A 876 17.34 -2.12 31.81
N GLU A 877 17.16 -2.49 33.07
CA GLU A 877 15.86 -2.46 33.75
C GLU A 877 15.86 -1.33 34.78
N VAL A 878 14.77 -0.56 34.84
CA VAL A 878 14.65 0.63 35.70
C VAL A 878 13.48 0.48 36.66
N LYS A 879 13.72 0.74 37.94
CA LYS A 879 12.69 0.67 38.98
C LYS A 879 12.70 1.88 39.89
N TYR A 880 11.50 2.29 40.30
CA TYR A 880 11.30 3.27 41.35
C TYR A 880 11.00 2.57 42.68
N ARG A 881 11.67 2.95 43.77
CA ARG A 881 11.29 2.55 45.12
C ARG A 881 11.34 3.75 46.05
N ARG A 882 10.27 3.99 46.82
CA ARG A 882 10.24 5.10 47.77
C ARG A 882 11.20 4.88 48.94
N HIS A 883 11.16 3.67 49.50
CA HIS A 883 11.86 3.36 50.74
C HIS A 883 13.21 2.70 50.51
N ARG A 884 14.21 3.09 51.30
CA ARG A 884 15.58 2.56 51.20
C ARG A 884 15.63 1.02 51.21
N TYR A 885 14.95 0.37 52.16
CA TYR A 885 15.01 -1.09 52.30
C TYR A 885 14.44 -1.84 51.07
N MET A 886 13.48 -1.24 50.35
CA MET A 886 12.91 -1.84 49.14
C MET A 886 13.87 -1.76 47.94
N ALA A 887 14.79 -0.79 47.93
CA ALA A 887 15.78 -0.65 46.86
C ALA A 887 16.86 -1.76 46.93
N TYR A 888 17.13 -2.28 48.14
CA TYR A 888 18.07 -3.38 48.38
C TYR A 888 17.40 -4.77 48.41
N ASP A 889 16.14 -4.87 47.99
CA ASP A 889 15.43 -6.15 47.94
C ASP A 889 16.05 -7.08 46.87
N ARG A 890 16.57 -8.23 47.31
CA ARG A 890 17.18 -9.22 46.42
C ARG A 890 16.15 -9.89 45.50
N ALA A 891 14.88 -9.98 45.90
CA ALA A 891 13.82 -10.49 45.03
C ALA A 891 13.59 -9.56 43.83
N LEU A 892 13.56 -8.25 44.08
CA LEU A 892 13.50 -7.23 43.02
C LEU A 892 14.69 -7.36 42.06
N TRP A 893 15.91 -7.52 42.57
CA TRP A 893 17.11 -7.66 41.73
C TRP A 893 17.07 -8.94 40.89
N ALA A 894 16.51 -10.03 41.42
CA ALA A 894 16.27 -11.26 40.67
C ALA A 894 15.27 -11.06 39.52
N ASP A 895 14.14 -10.39 39.79
CA ASP A 895 13.13 -10.10 38.76
C ASP A 895 13.70 -9.22 37.64
N MET A 896 14.49 -8.20 37.99
CA MET A 896 15.17 -7.33 37.02
C MET A 896 16.18 -8.11 36.15
N LEU A 897 16.94 -9.03 36.74
CA LEU A 897 17.86 -9.89 35.99
C LEU A 897 17.12 -10.81 35.02
N GLU A 898 15.99 -11.38 35.44
CA GLU A 898 15.19 -12.25 34.57
C GLU A 898 14.61 -11.49 33.38
N ALA A 899 14.12 -10.26 33.59
CA ALA A 899 13.66 -9.38 32.52
C ALA A 899 14.78 -9.04 31.51
N THR A 900 15.98 -8.72 32.00
CA THR A 900 17.12 -8.40 31.14
C THR A 900 17.65 -9.62 30.36
N ARG A 901 17.71 -10.81 30.98
CA ARG A 901 18.05 -12.09 30.33
C ARG A 901 17.04 -12.45 29.24
N ALA A 902 15.74 -12.34 29.51
CA ALA A 902 14.70 -12.64 28.54
C ALA A 902 14.81 -11.76 27.27
N GLY A 903 15.10 -10.46 27.45
CA GLY A 903 15.36 -9.55 26.33
C GLY A 903 16.61 -9.91 25.53
N SER A 904 17.69 -10.29 26.21
CA SER A 904 18.97 -10.61 25.58
C SER A 904 18.90 -11.91 24.76
N GLU A 905 18.21 -12.93 25.26
CA GLU A 905 17.96 -14.18 24.56
C GLU A 905 17.11 -13.97 23.31
N ALA A 906 16.06 -13.16 23.42
CA ALA A 906 15.20 -12.82 22.29
C ALA A 906 15.97 -12.13 21.16
N LEU A 907 16.76 -11.11 21.51
CA LEU A 907 17.61 -10.38 20.55
C LEU A 907 18.67 -11.29 19.92
N ARG A 908 19.37 -12.11 20.71
CA ARG A 908 20.38 -13.06 20.22
C ARG A 908 19.76 -14.06 19.23
N ARG A 909 18.62 -14.66 19.58
CA ARG A 909 17.95 -15.65 18.73
C ARG A 909 17.57 -15.10 17.35
N VAL A 910 17.18 -13.83 17.28
CA VAL A 910 16.72 -13.22 16.02
C VAL A 910 17.87 -12.64 15.21
N TYR A 911 18.76 -11.85 15.82
CA TYR A 911 19.72 -11.01 15.08
C TYR A 911 21.18 -11.48 15.17
N PHE A 912 21.52 -12.24 16.21
CA PHE A 912 22.89 -12.72 16.47
C PHE A 912 22.89 -14.21 16.83
N PRO A 913 22.37 -15.10 15.96
CA PRO A 913 22.29 -16.52 16.27
C PRO A 913 23.69 -17.12 16.40
N PRO A 914 23.91 -18.11 17.30
CA PRO A 914 25.22 -18.75 17.48
C PRO A 914 25.82 -19.36 16.21
N ASN A 915 24.97 -19.77 15.26
CA ASN A 915 25.37 -20.21 13.94
C ASN A 915 24.70 -19.33 12.86
N PRO A 916 25.34 -18.21 12.44
CA PRO A 916 24.82 -17.31 11.42
C PRO A 916 24.51 -18.00 10.09
N SER A 917 25.37 -18.93 9.66
CA SER A 917 25.22 -19.65 8.39
C SER A 917 23.98 -20.54 8.32
N ALA A 918 23.45 -20.97 9.47
CA ALA A 918 22.22 -21.77 9.52
C ALA A 918 20.95 -20.91 9.36
N LYS A 919 21.04 -19.59 9.53
CA LYS A 919 19.90 -18.67 9.44
C LYS A 919 19.95 -17.90 8.11
N LEU A 920 19.30 -18.46 7.09
CA LEU A 920 19.42 -17.98 5.71
C LEU A 920 18.76 -16.60 5.46
N ASP A 921 17.79 -16.22 6.28
CA ASP A 921 17.12 -14.92 6.27
C ASP A 921 17.77 -13.87 7.18
N LEU A 922 18.93 -14.17 7.78
CA LEU A 922 19.64 -13.26 8.69
C LEU A 922 19.90 -11.86 8.08
N PRO A 923 20.25 -11.71 6.78
CA PRO A 923 20.41 -10.38 6.18
C PRO A 923 19.14 -9.51 6.25
N LEU A 924 17.95 -10.12 6.14
CA LEU A 924 16.68 -9.42 6.23
C LEU A 924 16.41 -8.93 7.66
N HIS A 925 16.64 -9.78 8.66
CA HIS A 925 16.52 -9.39 10.07
C HIS A 925 17.51 -8.28 10.44
N ARG A 926 18.76 -8.39 10.00
CA ARG A 926 19.79 -7.37 10.30
C ARG A 926 19.55 -6.05 9.58
N ARG A 927 18.93 -6.05 8.39
CA ARG A 927 18.43 -4.82 7.73
C ARG A 927 17.41 -4.11 8.62
N GLN A 928 16.45 -4.85 9.19
CA GLN A 928 15.45 -4.28 10.11
C GLN A 928 16.11 -3.70 11.37
N LEU A 929 17.05 -4.42 11.98
CA LEU A 929 17.80 -3.94 13.14
C LEU A 929 18.60 -2.66 12.85
N ARG A 930 19.24 -2.61 11.69
CA ARG A 930 19.96 -1.42 11.22
C ARG A 930 19.02 -0.22 11.09
N GLY A 931 17.84 -0.40 10.48
CA GLY A 931 16.84 0.67 10.35
C GLY A 931 16.40 1.22 11.71
N LEU A 932 16.16 0.31 12.67
CA LEU A 932 15.84 0.67 14.05
C LEU A 932 16.96 1.47 14.73
N PHE A 933 18.20 0.97 14.67
CA PHE A 933 19.34 1.65 15.29
C PHE A 933 19.64 3.00 14.63
N ALA A 934 19.56 3.08 13.30
CA ALA A 934 19.76 4.34 12.57
C ALA A 934 18.76 5.42 13.01
N PHE A 935 17.50 5.05 13.28
CA PHE A 935 16.50 5.97 13.80
C PHE A 935 16.91 6.55 15.18
N TYR A 936 17.37 5.71 16.10
CA TYR A 936 17.77 6.17 17.45
C TYR A 936 19.11 6.91 17.47
N VAL A 937 20.03 6.61 16.54
CA VAL A 937 21.24 7.42 16.34
C VAL A 937 20.86 8.82 15.86
N LYS A 938 20.01 8.93 14.83
CA LYS A 938 19.52 10.23 14.34
C LYS A 938 18.77 11.00 15.44
N ARG A 939 17.96 10.31 16.26
CA ARG A 939 17.31 10.93 17.43
C ARG A 939 18.33 11.46 18.44
N ALA A 940 19.34 10.67 18.81
CA ALA A 940 20.37 11.10 19.74
C ALA A 940 21.09 12.37 19.25
N VAL A 941 21.37 12.48 17.95
CA VAL A 941 21.93 13.72 17.35
C VAL A 941 20.95 14.89 17.48
N ARG A 942 19.67 14.72 17.11
CA ARG A 942 18.65 15.81 17.21
C ARG A 942 18.45 16.34 18.63
N HIS A 943 18.64 15.48 19.64
CA HIS A 943 18.52 15.82 21.06
C HIS A 943 19.83 16.27 21.71
N GLY A 944 20.92 16.39 20.95
CA GLY A 944 22.24 16.80 21.46
C GLY A 944 22.86 15.80 22.43
N LEU A 945 22.55 14.50 22.27
CA LEU A 945 23.18 13.41 23.02
C LEU A 945 24.46 12.93 22.33
N LEU A 946 24.44 12.88 21.00
CA LEU A 946 25.58 12.57 20.16
C LEU A 946 25.95 13.79 19.32
N GLU A 947 27.24 14.04 19.18
CA GLU A 947 27.73 14.99 18.18
C GLU A 947 27.42 14.49 16.75
N PRO A 948 27.07 15.36 15.80
CA PRO A 948 26.72 14.98 14.44
C PRO A 948 27.77 14.09 13.75
N GLU A 949 29.06 14.40 13.92
CA GLU A 949 30.16 13.66 13.34
C GLU A 949 30.22 12.22 13.88
N THR A 950 30.03 12.06 15.19
CA THR A 950 30.00 10.74 15.84
C THR A 950 28.76 9.96 15.38
N GLY A 951 27.61 10.63 15.25
CA GLY A 951 26.40 10.05 14.70
C GLY A 951 26.63 9.50 13.28
N ASP A 952 27.28 10.26 12.41
CA ASP A 952 27.61 9.83 11.04
C ASP A 952 28.58 8.66 11.00
N GLU A 953 29.59 8.64 11.87
CA GLU A 953 30.50 7.49 12.01
C GLU A 953 29.76 6.23 12.44
N ILE A 954 28.84 6.35 13.40
CA ILE A 954 27.99 5.24 13.83
C ILE A 954 27.07 4.77 12.69
N LEU A 955 26.43 5.68 11.96
CA LEU A 955 25.58 5.35 10.82
C LEU A 955 26.38 4.61 9.73
N LYS A 956 27.61 5.04 9.44
CA LYS A 956 28.53 4.34 8.53
C LYS A 956 28.87 2.95 9.05
N TRP A 957 29.15 2.79 10.34
CA TRP A 957 29.42 1.48 10.94
C TRP A 957 28.21 0.54 10.83
N LEU A 958 26.99 1.06 11.07
CA LEU A 958 25.75 0.28 10.99
C LEU A 958 25.46 -0.28 9.59
N MET A 959 26.03 0.30 8.53
CA MET A 959 25.95 -0.26 7.17
C MET A 959 26.55 -1.67 7.09
N ASN A 960 27.62 -1.91 7.85
CA ASN A 960 28.31 -3.19 7.90
C ASN A 960 27.54 -4.24 8.73
N LEU A 961 26.64 -3.81 9.62
CA LEU A 961 25.88 -4.72 10.50
C LEU A 961 25.11 -5.77 9.69
N ALA A 962 24.52 -5.38 8.56
CA ALA A 962 23.78 -6.30 7.68
C ALA A 962 24.68 -7.28 6.90
N GLN A 963 26.00 -7.04 6.87
CA GLN A 963 26.93 -7.66 5.91
C GLN A 963 28.03 -8.49 6.57
N GLU A 964 28.55 -8.06 7.72
CA GLU A 964 29.67 -8.71 8.42
C GLU A 964 29.19 -9.58 9.59
N ASP A 965 30.00 -10.58 9.97
CA ASP A 965 29.81 -11.31 11.22
C ASP A 965 30.22 -10.43 12.41
N VAL A 966 29.25 -9.67 12.91
CA VAL A 966 29.41 -8.84 14.11
C VAL A 966 29.34 -9.71 15.36
N THR A 967 30.37 -9.59 16.20
CA THR A 967 30.38 -10.20 17.54
C THR A 967 29.59 -9.32 18.51
N LEU A 968 28.84 -9.94 19.43
CA LEU A 968 27.96 -9.25 20.37
C LEU A 968 28.44 -9.47 21.81
N THR A 969 28.76 -8.39 22.50
CA THR A 969 28.97 -8.37 23.95
C THR A 969 27.69 -7.90 24.63
N ILE A 970 27.22 -8.63 25.63
CA ILE A 970 26.01 -8.29 26.39
C ILE A 970 26.39 -8.03 27.83
N ASN A 971 25.90 -6.92 28.36
CA ASN A 971 25.97 -6.60 29.79
C ASN A 971 24.56 -6.43 30.35
N TYR A 972 24.38 -6.73 31.64
CA TYR A 972 23.10 -6.57 32.34
C TYR A 972 23.23 -5.47 33.39
N ARG A 973 22.32 -4.49 33.36
CA ARG A 973 22.29 -3.37 34.31
C ARG A 973 20.90 -3.22 34.91
N GLY A 974 20.85 -3.00 36.21
CA GLY A 974 19.63 -2.61 36.91
C GLY A 974 19.80 -1.23 37.52
N PHE A 975 18.87 -0.31 37.27
CA PHE A 975 18.88 1.00 37.89
C PHE A 975 17.69 1.14 38.83
N ILE A 976 17.94 1.57 40.06
CA ILE A 976 16.89 1.77 41.05
C ILE A 976 16.96 3.19 41.58
N TYR A 977 15.96 4.01 41.27
CA TYR A 977 15.84 5.34 41.83
C TYR A 977 15.07 5.27 43.15
N SER A 978 15.67 5.80 44.22
CA SER A 978 15.05 5.92 45.54
C SER A 978 15.38 7.25 46.21
N PRO A 979 14.36 8.10 46.50
CA PRO A 979 14.60 9.43 47.05
C PRO A 979 15.06 9.44 48.52
N GLU A 980 14.91 8.32 49.25
CA GLU A 980 15.43 8.14 50.62
C GLU A 980 16.92 7.76 50.69
N LEU A 981 17.61 7.66 49.54
CA LEU A 981 19.07 7.44 49.52
C LEU A 981 19.81 8.79 49.55
N ASP A 982 20.75 8.91 50.49
CA ASP A 982 21.47 10.15 50.81
C ASP A 982 22.75 10.38 49.97
N PHE A 983 23.03 9.51 49.00
CA PHE A 983 24.17 9.60 48.09
C PHE A 983 23.71 9.89 46.65
N ASP A 984 24.65 10.21 45.76
CA ASP A 984 24.34 10.43 44.35
C ASP A 984 24.09 9.08 43.65
N THR A 985 25.12 8.24 43.56
CA THR A 985 25.01 6.88 43.04
C THR A 985 25.84 5.89 43.88
N GLU A 986 25.36 4.66 44.00
CA GLU A 986 26.07 3.52 44.58
C GLU A 986 25.97 2.33 43.62
N GLU A 987 27.07 1.60 43.41
CA GLU A 987 27.11 0.44 42.53
C GLU A 987 27.25 -0.85 43.33
N ASP A 988 26.41 -1.82 43.02
CA ASP A 988 26.39 -3.16 43.58
C ASP A 988 26.43 -4.21 42.46
N LEU A 989 26.71 -5.46 42.85
CA LEU A 989 26.69 -6.60 41.94
C LEU A 989 25.68 -7.66 42.43
N TYR A 990 24.85 -8.15 41.51
CA TYR A 990 23.95 -9.28 41.74
C TYR A 990 24.09 -10.30 40.60
N ASP A 991 24.72 -11.43 40.91
CA ASP A 991 25.12 -12.43 39.89
C ASP A 991 26.00 -11.75 38.82
N GLU A 992 25.64 -11.79 37.54
CA GLU A 992 26.29 -11.02 36.48
C GLU A 992 25.74 -9.61 36.23
N MET A 993 24.71 -9.17 36.98
CA MET A 993 24.06 -7.86 36.78
C MET A 993 24.67 -6.78 37.66
N LYS A 994 25.03 -5.66 37.04
CA LYS A 994 25.46 -4.45 37.74
C LYS A 994 24.24 -3.64 38.20
N ILE A 995 24.06 -3.49 39.51
CA ILE A 995 23.00 -2.67 40.10
C ILE A 995 23.54 -1.26 40.36
N THR A 996 22.85 -0.23 39.92
CA THR A 996 23.14 1.17 40.24
C THR A 996 21.96 1.76 41.00
N LEU A 997 22.18 2.04 42.27
CA LEU A 997 21.23 2.74 43.14
C LEU A 997 21.43 4.24 42.95
N ILE A 998 20.34 4.96 42.67
CA ILE A 998 20.36 6.40 42.43
C ILE A 998 19.59 7.08 43.56
N GLY A 999 20.29 7.94 44.31
CA GLY A 999 19.68 8.74 45.36
C GLY A 999 19.27 10.13 44.89
N ARG A 1000 18.74 10.92 45.84
CA ARG A 1000 18.21 12.26 45.52
C ARG A 1000 19.30 13.24 45.08
N GLY A 1001 20.54 13.04 45.54
CA GLY A 1001 21.68 13.91 45.23
C GLY A 1001 22.07 13.91 43.75
N ALA A 1002 21.81 12.81 43.03
CA ALA A 1002 22.10 12.68 41.60
C ALA A 1002 21.17 13.50 40.70
N LEU A 1003 20.08 14.06 41.22
CA LEU A 1003 19.18 14.90 40.44
C LEU A 1003 19.83 16.28 40.18
N PRO A 1004 19.68 16.82 38.96
CA PRO A 1004 20.03 18.22 38.70
C PRO A 1004 19.30 19.11 39.72
N ARG A 1005 20.04 19.99 40.41
CA ARG A 1005 19.40 21.03 41.22
C ARG A 1005 18.78 22.04 40.27
N TYR A 1006 17.51 21.85 39.95
CA TYR A 1006 16.70 22.84 39.23
C TYR A 1006 16.52 24.05 40.15
N THR A 1007 17.51 24.94 40.20
CA THR A 1007 17.43 26.20 40.96
C THR A 1007 16.44 27.12 40.25
N SER A 1008 15.51 27.65 41.04
CA SER A 1008 14.47 28.62 40.67
C SER A 1008 14.96 29.79 39.85
#